data_AF-A0A0P1B0X3-F1
#
_entry.id   AF-A0A0P1B0X3-F1
#
_cell.length_a   1.000
_cell.length_b   1.000
_cell.length_c   1.000
_cell.angle_alpha   90.00
_cell.angle_beta   90.00
_cell.angle_gamma   90.00
#
_symmetry.space_group_name_H-M   'P 1'
#
loop_
_entity.id
_entity.type
_entity.pdbx_description
1 polymer ?
#
loop_
_entity_poly.entity_id
_entity_poly.type
_entity_poly.pdbx_seq_one_letter_code
_entity_poly.pdbx_strand_id
1 'polypeptide(L)'
;MFVPILSTILLLDVSVSSTSNSSLVHHDVVFVRSLPSANSSLTVAEGEVESYDDVDRTAFIQPVAAWKTSRKSPVFSKKLNELLQSDSRNIEKIFRYFEKLRESNDENIVLFVDKTISDLLRKSATSELTQIELLKSKTPASKIFTSLMLQTQDGSLEEFFRLELHITFLSYATKLMVQEGTAINRRGPSEDLYRILTANRNGETLIAWLGKCQLAGDSKKLIESFIYGLLRSSTTKHLAYRLLSLRDEDVLVLFRILYGPKEEPDELRIKSELLKYAAFIRFNYIEHESKSFSFVVPALHDYLKSSFGLSAEDQRQLFSRKEVELVMPKLDPEYETYKGFSWSEFTEDEVRLFKAALQSNEYAILVREALKANRQVASFANKLGEQNAVNTFMWMLNQEELVQMLQAVLKDVNAVQVAEEIRNENSDLSSYFMKHGADTTIFRYWFANDDRLRVLETSMMDENSLTMFKDALGSAGQLKLVADMLSSTELDTVTILKSILDDEIIVKYLKEAVKDDKSLESFRLALEHTIDVKNIKSKAGHGLKAVLNDMNQVFSLRVAIKDDSRATLFRAALEDKKHEDDFFKALNEKRLTNVFISILAENEKLEWLERAVAKGRYGRLEFDRDDKMLADEMVKYINSGQGDKTHY
;
A
#
# COMPACT_ATOMS: atom_id res chain seq x y z
N MET A 1 43.28 -38.14 -0.55
CA MET A 1 43.80 -38.07 -1.93
C MET A 1 43.31 -36.75 -2.50
N PHE A 2 44.28 -35.84 -2.71
CA PHE A 2 44.24 -34.48 -3.27
C PHE A 2 43.32 -33.38 -2.68
N VAL A 3 44.03 -32.42 -2.10
CA VAL A 3 43.78 -31.02 -1.69
C VAL A 3 44.74 -30.18 -2.60
N PRO A 4 44.78 -28.82 -2.67
CA PRO A 4 43.85 -27.73 -2.30
C PRO A 4 43.61 -26.66 -3.41
N ILE A 5 42.65 -25.79 -3.12
CA ILE A 5 42.58 -24.38 -3.52
C ILE A 5 43.46 -23.55 -2.55
N LEU A 6 44.39 -22.73 -3.06
CA LEU A 6 45.04 -21.66 -2.30
C LEU A 6 45.64 -20.57 -3.21
N SER A 7 45.51 -19.31 -2.74
CA SER A 7 46.20 -18.06 -3.13
C SER A 7 45.59 -17.31 -4.33
N THR A 8 45.30 -15.99 -4.34
CA THR A 8 45.93 -14.81 -3.67
C THR A 8 44.93 -13.62 -3.81
N ILE A 9 44.51 -12.88 -2.77
CA ILE A 9 45.02 -11.56 -2.31
C ILE A 9 45.66 -10.65 -3.39
N LEU A 10 45.23 -9.36 -3.39
CA LEU A 10 45.75 -8.16 -4.08
C LEU A 10 45.36 -7.95 -5.56
N LEU A 11 44.55 -6.92 -5.83
CA LEU A 11 44.97 -5.71 -6.54
C LEU A 11 43.84 -4.66 -6.53
N LEU A 12 44.05 -3.64 -5.70
CA LEU A 12 43.60 -2.27 -5.99
C LEU A 12 44.20 -1.89 -7.34
N ASP A 13 43.38 -1.39 -8.26
CA ASP A 13 43.90 -0.44 -9.23
C ASP A 13 42.96 0.75 -9.37
N VAL A 14 43.58 1.89 -9.13
CA VAL A 14 43.02 3.23 -9.06
C VAL A 14 43.22 3.82 -10.45
N SER A 15 42.15 4.17 -11.15
CA SER A 15 42.25 5.06 -12.30
C SER A 15 41.67 6.42 -11.95
N VAL A 16 42.55 7.25 -11.38
CA VAL A 16 42.43 8.70 -11.37
C VAL A 16 42.76 9.19 -12.77
N SER A 17 41.84 9.88 -13.44
CA SER A 17 42.20 10.85 -14.49
C SER A 17 41.82 12.24 -13.99
N SER A 18 42.86 12.95 -13.56
CA SER A 18 42.83 14.36 -13.19
C SER A 18 42.73 15.25 -14.43
N THR A 19 41.83 16.22 -14.39
CA THR A 19 42.14 17.56 -14.90
C THR A 19 41.78 18.55 -13.80
N SER A 20 42.84 19.04 -13.15
CA SER A 20 42.80 20.07 -12.14
C SER A 20 42.44 21.41 -12.77
N ASN A 21 41.57 22.16 -12.11
CA ASN A 21 41.82 23.59 -11.88
C ASN A 21 41.37 23.95 -10.47
N SER A 22 42.29 24.63 -9.80
CA SER A 22 42.36 24.95 -8.38
C SER A 22 41.48 26.12 -7.97
N SER A 23 40.89 26.05 -6.78
CA SER A 23 41.17 27.03 -5.72
C SER A 23 40.77 26.47 -4.35
N LEU A 24 41.75 26.39 -3.45
CA LEU A 24 41.58 26.07 -2.04
C LEU A 24 40.66 27.06 -1.34
N VAL A 25 39.68 26.56 -0.58
CA VAL A 25 39.26 27.16 0.69
C VAL A 25 39.05 26.03 1.70
N HIS A 26 39.76 26.11 2.82
CA HIS A 26 39.63 25.26 3.99
C HIS A 26 38.23 25.33 4.58
N HIS A 27 37.58 24.19 4.84
CA HIS A 27 36.57 24.09 5.90
C HIS A 27 36.76 22.81 6.71
N ASP A 28 36.89 23.03 8.02
CA ASP A 28 36.96 22.05 9.09
C ASP A 28 35.69 21.19 9.13
N VAL A 29 35.88 19.87 9.19
CA VAL A 29 34.80 18.92 9.48
C VAL A 29 34.60 18.89 10.99
N VAL A 30 33.61 19.63 11.48
CA VAL A 30 33.14 19.56 12.87
C VAL A 30 32.21 18.36 13.02
N PHE A 31 32.68 17.32 13.71
CA PHE A 31 31.82 16.24 14.22
C PHE A 31 31.01 16.75 15.42
N VAL A 32 29.72 17.00 15.22
CA VAL A 32 28.80 17.23 16.34
C VAL A 32 28.41 15.87 16.94
N ARG A 33 28.90 15.62 18.17
CA ARG A 33 28.48 14.52 19.04
C ARG A 33 27.09 14.80 19.60
N SER A 34 26.12 13.94 19.31
CA SER A 34 24.81 13.90 19.96
C SER A 34 24.95 13.41 21.41
N LEU A 35 24.45 14.20 22.38
CA LEU A 35 24.32 13.83 23.79
C LEU A 35 22.99 13.08 24.05
N PRO A 36 22.92 12.21 25.07
CA PRO A 36 21.75 11.38 25.36
C PRO A 36 20.73 12.11 26.24
N SER A 37 19.44 11.99 25.93
CA SER A 37 18.37 12.40 26.84
C SER A 37 17.80 11.18 27.57
N ALA A 38 17.70 11.31 28.89
CA ALA A 38 17.24 10.30 29.82
C ALA A 38 15.87 10.67 30.41
N ASN A 39 15.05 9.63 30.58
CA ASN A 39 13.95 9.44 31.52
C ASN A 39 12.54 9.98 31.23
N SER A 40 11.66 8.97 31.22
CA SER A 40 10.21 8.93 31.21
C SER A 40 9.56 9.48 32.48
N SER A 41 8.31 9.95 32.35
CA SER A 41 7.25 9.65 33.31
C SER A 41 5.89 9.60 32.60
N LEU A 42 5.29 8.41 32.58
CA LEU A 42 3.90 8.13 32.20
C LEU A 42 2.92 8.80 33.17
N THR A 43 1.83 9.33 32.62
CA THR A 43 0.49 9.14 33.21
C THR A 43 -0.46 8.73 32.10
N VAL A 44 -1.02 7.53 32.26
CA VAL A 44 -1.97 6.84 31.36
C VAL A 44 -3.34 7.51 31.41
N ALA A 45 -3.88 7.85 30.24
CA ALA A 45 -5.29 7.63 29.89
C ALA A 45 -5.50 7.87 28.38
N GLU A 46 -6.19 6.91 27.75
CA GLU A 46 -6.77 6.95 26.39
C GLU A 46 -5.86 6.64 25.18
N GLY A 47 -5.97 5.39 24.71
CA GLY A 47 -6.07 5.08 23.28
C GLY A 47 -4.88 5.38 22.39
N GLU A 48 -3.71 4.84 22.70
CA GLU A 48 -2.56 4.93 21.80
C GLU A 48 -2.70 3.92 20.64
N VAL A 49 -3.00 4.46 19.46
CA VAL A 49 -2.67 3.83 18.18
C VAL A 49 -1.18 4.13 17.95
N GLU A 50 -0.34 3.13 18.17
CA GLU A 50 1.07 3.19 17.74
C GLU A 50 1.10 3.37 16.21
N SER A 51 1.56 4.54 15.75
CA SER A 51 1.92 4.81 14.37
C SER A 51 3.20 4.03 14.03
N TYR A 52 3.07 3.00 13.19
CA TYR A 52 4.16 2.11 12.78
C TYR A 52 4.98 2.61 11.58
N ASP A 53 4.71 3.81 11.06
CA ASP A 53 5.35 4.29 9.82
C ASP A 53 6.75 4.89 10.02
N ASP A 54 7.21 5.02 11.26
CA ASP A 54 8.56 5.52 11.61
C ASP A 54 9.52 4.40 12.07
N VAL A 55 9.52 3.26 11.37
CA VAL A 55 10.61 2.29 11.60
C VAL A 55 11.86 2.73 10.85
N ASP A 56 12.64 3.56 11.55
CA ASP A 56 14.02 3.90 11.23
C ASP A 56 14.79 2.64 10.79
N ARG A 57 15.40 2.68 9.59
CA ARG A 57 16.18 1.57 8.99
C ARG A 57 17.29 1.06 9.92
N THR A 58 17.72 1.88 10.89
CA THR A 58 18.73 1.49 11.89
C THR A 58 18.18 0.53 12.96
N ALA A 59 16.87 0.53 13.22
CA ALA A 59 16.22 -0.33 14.21
C ALA A 59 16.20 -1.82 13.80
N PHE A 60 16.29 -2.15 12.50
CA PHE A 60 16.37 -3.53 12.02
C PHE A 60 17.81 -4.07 11.92
N ILE A 61 18.80 -3.20 11.68
CA ILE A 61 20.19 -3.61 11.43
C ILE A 61 20.95 -3.81 12.75
N GLN A 62 20.66 -3.02 13.79
CA GLN A 62 21.34 -3.14 15.10
C GLN A 62 21.04 -4.45 15.86
N PRO A 63 19.80 -5.00 15.90
CA PRO A 63 19.49 -6.24 16.61
C PRO A 63 20.18 -7.48 16.01
N VAL A 64 20.40 -7.48 14.69
CA VAL A 64 21.07 -8.59 13.99
C VAL A 64 22.57 -8.65 14.34
N ALA A 65 23.21 -7.49 14.47
CA ALA A 65 24.61 -7.38 14.89
C ALA A 65 24.80 -7.72 16.38
N ALA A 66 23.93 -7.21 17.26
CA ALA A 66 23.96 -7.49 18.71
C ALA A 66 23.74 -8.99 19.04
N TRP A 67 23.00 -9.71 18.20
CA TRP A 67 22.79 -11.15 18.39
C TRP A 67 23.99 -12.04 18.01
N LYS A 68 24.81 -11.65 17.01
CA LYS A 68 26.06 -12.39 16.71
C LYS A 68 26.99 -12.47 17.92
N THR A 69 26.88 -11.51 18.84
CA THR A 69 27.56 -11.50 20.14
C THR A 69 26.80 -12.22 21.27
N SER A 70 25.46 -12.31 21.25
CA SER A 70 24.65 -12.91 22.34
C SER A 70 24.46 -14.43 22.26
N ARG A 71 24.98 -15.09 21.21
CA ARG A 71 25.08 -16.56 21.05
C ARG A 71 25.80 -17.28 22.21
N LYS A 72 26.33 -16.53 23.18
CA LYS A 72 27.15 -16.97 24.30
C LYS A 72 26.44 -17.06 25.65
N SER A 73 25.12 -16.86 25.78
CA SER A 73 24.44 -17.15 27.05
C SER A 73 24.19 -18.66 27.19
N PRO A 74 25.01 -19.43 27.92
CA PRO A 74 25.01 -20.90 27.88
C PRO A 74 23.80 -21.49 28.62
N VAL A 75 23.13 -20.68 29.45
CA VAL A 75 22.06 -21.12 30.36
C VAL A 75 20.74 -21.30 29.60
N PHE A 76 20.39 -20.39 28.72
CA PHE A 76 19.15 -20.45 27.94
C PHE A 76 19.20 -21.51 26.84
N SER A 77 20.33 -21.59 26.11
CA SER A 77 20.53 -22.60 25.07
C SER A 77 20.50 -24.02 25.63
N LYS A 78 21.06 -24.23 26.82
CA LYS A 78 21.08 -25.55 27.48
C LYS A 78 19.67 -25.99 27.89
N LYS A 79 18.91 -25.12 28.57
CA LYS A 79 17.55 -25.43 29.03
C LYS A 79 16.58 -25.61 27.85
N LEU A 80 16.73 -24.83 26.78
CA LEU A 80 15.97 -24.99 25.55
C LEU A 80 16.31 -26.32 24.85
N ASN A 81 17.59 -26.68 24.73
CA ASN A 81 17.99 -27.96 24.14
C ASN A 81 17.52 -29.15 24.97
N GLU A 82 17.56 -29.06 26.30
CA GLU A 82 16.99 -30.08 27.21
C GLU A 82 15.47 -30.23 27.02
N LEU A 83 14.76 -29.11 26.79
CA LEU A 83 13.32 -29.12 26.53
C LEU A 83 12.97 -29.62 25.13
N LEU A 84 13.78 -29.32 24.11
CA LEU A 84 13.57 -29.75 22.72
C LEU A 84 13.93 -31.22 22.48
N GLN A 85 14.78 -31.81 23.31
CA GLN A 85 15.10 -33.26 23.29
C GLN A 85 14.03 -34.12 23.99
N SER A 86 13.07 -33.49 24.66
CA SER A 86 12.03 -34.17 25.40
C SER A 86 10.74 -34.29 24.57
N ASP A 87 10.05 -35.43 24.72
CA ASP A 87 8.86 -35.85 23.97
C ASP A 87 7.81 -34.73 23.80
N SER A 88 7.02 -34.80 22.72
CA SER A 88 6.01 -33.82 22.27
C SER A 88 5.11 -33.22 23.37
N ARG A 89 4.95 -33.92 24.50
CA ARG A 89 4.23 -33.49 25.71
C ARG A 89 4.87 -32.31 26.45
N ASN A 90 6.06 -31.85 26.08
CA ASN A 90 6.71 -30.70 26.72
C ASN A 90 6.60 -29.37 25.93
N ILE A 91 6.04 -29.37 24.71
CA ILE A 91 5.88 -28.13 23.92
C ILE A 91 4.99 -27.10 24.62
N GLU A 92 3.89 -27.52 25.24
CA GLU A 92 3.02 -26.61 26.01
C GLU A 92 3.77 -25.90 27.16
N LYS A 93 4.65 -26.62 27.88
CA LYS A 93 5.46 -26.04 28.96
C LYS A 93 6.49 -25.04 28.41
N ILE A 94 7.05 -25.32 27.23
CA ILE A 94 7.95 -24.40 26.52
C ILE A 94 7.20 -23.13 26.16
N PHE A 95 5.99 -23.23 25.63
CA PHE A 95 5.18 -22.06 25.25
C PHE A 95 4.76 -21.21 26.44
N ARG A 96 4.33 -21.82 27.56
CA ARG A 96 4.08 -21.05 28.80
C ARG A 96 5.32 -20.36 29.33
N TYR A 97 6.51 -20.92 29.11
CA TYR A 97 7.76 -20.26 29.47
C TYR A 97 8.11 -19.11 28.52
N PHE A 98 7.88 -19.29 27.21
CA PHE A 98 8.06 -18.25 26.20
C PHE A 98 7.12 -17.05 26.41
N GLU A 99 5.87 -17.28 26.79
CA GLU A 99 4.93 -16.20 27.15
C GLU A 99 5.49 -15.33 28.27
N LYS A 100 5.96 -15.94 29.37
CA LYS A 100 6.59 -15.21 30.48
C LYS A 100 7.86 -14.46 30.07
N LEU A 101 8.65 -15.04 29.16
CA LEU A 101 9.86 -14.38 28.66
C LEU A 101 9.54 -13.22 27.72
N ARG A 102 8.43 -13.30 26.96
CA ARG A 102 7.95 -12.20 26.10
C ARG A 102 7.41 -11.00 26.89
N GLU A 103 7.04 -11.19 28.15
CA GLU A 103 6.69 -10.10 29.08
C GLU A 103 7.93 -9.40 29.68
N SER A 104 9.14 -9.81 29.31
CA SER A 104 10.37 -9.17 29.77
C SER A 104 10.59 -7.82 29.08
N ASN A 105 11.08 -6.83 29.83
CA ASN A 105 11.56 -5.55 29.29
C ASN A 105 12.92 -5.68 28.55
N ASP A 106 13.55 -6.86 28.55
CA ASP A 106 14.81 -7.10 27.83
C ASP A 106 14.51 -7.50 26.38
N GLU A 107 14.73 -6.56 25.45
CA GLU A 107 14.56 -6.76 24.01
C GLU A 107 15.35 -7.96 23.47
N ASN A 108 16.51 -8.30 24.05
CA ASN A 108 17.28 -9.46 23.62
C ASN A 108 16.60 -10.78 23.98
N ILE A 109 15.90 -10.81 25.11
CA ILE A 109 15.11 -11.98 25.54
C ILE A 109 13.91 -12.15 24.62
N VAL A 110 13.19 -11.07 24.32
CA VAL A 110 12.05 -11.08 23.39
C VAL A 110 12.51 -11.56 22.00
N LEU A 111 13.58 -10.97 21.47
CA LEU A 111 14.15 -11.35 20.17
C LEU A 111 14.61 -12.81 20.14
N PHE A 112 15.20 -13.32 21.23
CA PHE A 112 15.60 -14.72 21.36
C PHE A 112 14.39 -15.66 21.30
N VAL A 113 13.32 -15.33 22.02
CA VAL A 113 12.07 -16.10 22.00
C VAL A 113 11.46 -16.10 20.60
N ASP A 114 11.39 -14.95 19.94
CA ASP A 114 10.80 -14.81 18.61
C ASP A 114 11.56 -15.61 17.55
N LYS A 115 12.90 -15.56 17.57
CA LYS A 115 13.74 -16.42 16.71
C LYS A 115 13.54 -17.90 16.98
N THR A 116 13.42 -18.29 18.26
CA THR A 116 13.20 -19.68 18.63
C THR A 116 11.83 -20.18 18.16
N ILE A 117 10.78 -19.37 18.32
CA ILE A 117 9.44 -19.68 17.82
C ILE A 117 9.48 -19.86 16.29
N SER A 118 10.16 -18.96 15.59
CA SER A 118 10.33 -19.06 14.15
C SER A 118 11.06 -20.36 13.74
N ASP A 119 12.12 -20.75 14.44
CA ASP A 119 12.85 -22.00 14.16
C ASP A 119 11.96 -23.24 14.37
N LEU A 120 11.09 -23.21 15.38
CA LEU A 120 10.13 -24.29 15.65
C LEU A 120 9.01 -24.35 14.60
N LEU A 121 8.55 -23.19 14.13
CA LEU A 121 7.56 -23.06 13.06
C LEU A 121 8.08 -23.59 11.72
N ARG A 122 9.39 -23.48 11.45
CA ARG A 122 10.01 -23.95 10.20
C ARG A 122 10.27 -25.46 10.16
N LYS A 123 10.51 -26.09 11.31
CA LYS A 123 10.80 -27.53 11.38
C LYS A 123 9.52 -28.34 11.21
N SER A 124 9.45 -29.18 10.18
CA SER A 124 8.29 -30.03 9.88
C SER A 124 7.81 -30.86 11.08
N ALA A 125 8.74 -31.38 11.89
CA ALA A 125 8.44 -32.17 13.07
C ALA A 125 7.74 -31.39 14.21
N THR A 126 7.92 -30.07 14.28
CA THR A 126 7.41 -29.22 15.38
C THR A 126 6.40 -28.17 14.94
N SER A 127 6.30 -27.90 13.64
CA SER A 127 5.48 -26.80 13.10
C SER A 127 4.02 -26.91 13.50
N GLU A 128 3.40 -28.08 13.34
CA GLU A 128 1.97 -28.28 13.63
C GLU A 128 1.64 -28.03 15.11
N LEU A 129 2.40 -28.66 16.01
CA LEU A 129 2.24 -28.49 17.46
C LEU A 129 2.50 -27.05 17.89
N THR A 130 3.50 -26.41 17.30
CA THR A 130 3.82 -25.00 17.56
C THR A 130 2.67 -24.08 17.15
N GLN A 131 2.09 -24.29 15.97
CA GLN A 131 0.93 -23.53 15.51
C GLN A 131 -0.27 -23.73 16.46
N ILE A 132 -0.52 -24.95 16.93
CA ILE A 132 -1.60 -25.24 17.89
C ILE A 132 -1.43 -24.45 19.18
N GLU A 133 -0.22 -24.42 19.77
CA GLU A 133 0.01 -23.68 21.01
C GLU A 133 -0.09 -22.16 20.82
N LEU A 134 0.43 -21.63 19.71
CA LEU A 134 0.31 -20.20 19.36
C LEU A 134 -1.15 -19.76 19.15
N LEU A 135 -1.96 -20.65 18.57
CA LEU A 135 -3.39 -20.45 18.41
C LEU A 135 -4.12 -20.48 19.76
N LYS A 136 -3.79 -21.43 20.65
CA LYS A 136 -4.35 -21.49 22.02
C LYS A 136 -4.04 -20.22 22.82
N SER A 137 -2.84 -19.65 22.64
CA SER A 137 -2.44 -18.39 23.27
C SER A 137 -2.99 -17.15 22.57
N LYS A 138 -3.81 -17.31 21.52
CA LYS A 138 -4.40 -16.22 20.72
C LYS A 138 -3.33 -15.27 20.17
N THR A 139 -2.18 -15.82 19.75
CA THR A 139 -1.10 -15.00 19.20
C THR A 139 -1.57 -14.34 17.89
N PRO A 140 -1.46 -13.00 17.74
CA PRO A 140 -1.81 -12.33 16.50
C PRO A 140 -0.98 -12.82 15.30
N ALA A 141 -1.57 -12.80 14.10
CA ALA A 141 -0.88 -13.17 12.88
C ALA A 141 0.34 -12.25 12.63
N SER A 142 0.28 -10.99 13.05
CA SER A 142 1.36 -10.01 12.90
C SER A 142 2.60 -10.43 13.68
N LYS A 143 2.42 -10.93 14.92
CA LYS A 143 3.54 -11.44 15.71
C LYS A 143 4.20 -12.65 15.06
N ILE A 144 3.40 -13.54 14.44
CA ILE A 144 3.93 -14.69 13.71
C ILE A 144 4.70 -14.24 12.47
N PHE A 145 4.10 -13.32 11.70
CA PHE A 145 4.75 -12.74 10.53
C PHE A 145 6.09 -12.09 10.89
N THR A 146 6.12 -11.22 11.91
CA THR A 146 7.35 -10.58 12.40
C THR A 146 8.39 -11.60 12.84
N SER A 147 7.99 -12.63 13.60
CA SER A 147 8.90 -13.69 14.05
C SER A 147 9.55 -14.42 12.87
N LEU A 148 8.77 -14.72 11.82
CA LEU A 148 9.27 -15.34 10.59
C LEU A 148 10.18 -14.38 9.81
N MET A 149 9.83 -13.09 9.72
CA MET A 149 10.66 -12.09 9.04
C MET A 149 12.06 -11.95 9.64
N LEU A 150 12.24 -12.20 10.95
CA LEU A 150 13.56 -12.21 11.60
C LEU A 150 14.55 -13.26 11.02
N GLN A 151 14.07 -14.19 10.19
CA GLN A 151 14.89 -15.18 9.49
C GLN A 151 15.48 -14.64 8.17
N THR A 152 14.93 -13.54 7.66
CA THR A 152 15.49 -12.83 6.51
C THR A 152 16.68 -11.99 6.97
N GLN A 153 17.69 -11.88 6.13
CA GLN A 153 18.92 -11.12 6.38
C GLN A 153 18.69 -9.62 6.25
N ASP A 154 17.82 -9.21 5.32
CA ASP A 154 17.57 -7.82 4.94
C ASP A 154 16.14 -7.35 5.23
N GLY A 155 15.28 -8.20 5.80
CA GLY A 155 13.87 -7.86 6.05
C GLY A 155 13.01 -7.86 4.78
N SER A 156 13.50 -8.41 3.66
CA SER A 156 12.78 -8.38 2.37
C SER A 156 11.72 -9.48 2.25
N LEU A 157 10.64 -9.15 1.53
CA LEU A 157 9.66 -10.16 1.12
C LEU A 157 10.26 -11.15 0.10
N GLU A 158 11.20 -10.72 -0.75
CA GLU A 158 11.88 -11.63 -1.67
C GLU A 158 12.55 -12.79 -0.94
N GLU A 159 13.35 -12.50 0.09
CA GLU A 159 13.99 -13.55 0.89
C GLU A 159 12.95 -14.36 1.68
N PHE A 160 11.89 -13.72 2.19
CA PHE A 160 10.80 -14.42 2.87
C PHE A 160 10.13 -15.49 1.99
N PHE A 161 9.91 -15.19 0.71
CA PHE A 161 9.37 -16.15 -0.26
C PHE A 161 10.41 -17.20 -0.67
N ARG A 162 11.66 -16.81 -0.90
CA ARG A 162 12.79 -17.71 -1.21
C ARG A 162 13.02 -18.75 -0.12
N LEU A 163 12.82 -18.39 1.14
CA LEU A 163 12.93 -19.27 2.31
C LEU A 163 11.64 -20.05 2.61
N GLU A 164 10.62 -19.95 1.76
CA GLU A 164 9.31 -20.59 1.89
C GLU A 164 8.55 -20.27 3.20
N LEU A 165 8.91 -19.18 3.88
CA LEU A 165 8.32 -18.80 5.17
C LEU A 165 6.83 -18.44 5.03
N HIS A 166 6.42 -18.00 3.84
CA HIS A 166 5.04 -17.75 3.48
C HIS A 166 4.16 -19.00 3.63
N ILE A 167 4.68 -20.22 3.40
CA ILE A 167 3.89 -21.45 3.56
C ILE A 167 3.48 -21.63 5.03
N THR A 168 4.44 -21.47 5.95
CA THR A 168 4.17 -21.57 7.39
C THR A 168 3.23 -20.47 7.87
N PHE A 169 3.43 -19.24 7.40
CA PHE A 169 2.54 -18.12 7.71
C PHE A 169 1.10 -18.38 7.23
N LEU A 170 0.92 -18.80 5.97
CA LEU A 170 -0.40 -19.09 5.39
C LEU A 170 -1.10 -20.25 6.12
N SER A 171 -0.37 -21.28 6.51
CA SER A 171 -0.89 -22.39 7.32
C SER A 171 -1.45 -21.88 8.65
N TYR A 172 -0.67 -21.08 9.37
CA TYR A 172 -1.09 -20.49 10.64
C TYR A 172 -2.31 -19.58 10.45
N ALA A 173 -2.26 -18.66 9.49
CA ALA A 173 -3.32 -17.69 9.23
C ALA A 173 -4.63 -18.37 8.81
N THR A 174 -4.56 -19.44 8.01
CA THR A 174 -5.73 -20.23 7.63
C THR A 174 -6.38 -20.88 8.86
N LYS A 175 -5.58 -21.48 9.75
CA LYS A 175 -6.09 -22.09 11.00
C LYS A 175 -6.67 -21.04 11.95
N LEU A 176 -6.04 -19.87 12.05
CA LEU A 176 -6.53 -18.75 12.84
C LEU A 176 -7.94 -18.34 12.39
N MET A 177 -8.16 -18.22 11.07
CA MET A 177 -9.48 -17.90 10.50
C MET A 177 -10.51 -19.02 10.68
N VAL A 178 -10.09 -20.29 10.74
CA VAL A 178 -10.98 -21.43 10.98
C VAL A 178 -11.39 -21.53 12.45
N GLN A 179 -10.44 -21.39 13.39
CA GLN A 179 -10.68 -21.57 14.82
C GLN A 179 -11.62 -20.52 15.42
N GLU A 180 -11.58 -19.27 14.96
CA GLU A 180 -12.46 -18.23 15.50
C GLU A 180 -13.94 -18.36 15.07
N GLY A 181 -14.28 -19.35 14.22
CA GLY A 181 -15.67 -19.70 13.92
C GLY A 181 -16.50 -18.55 13.35
N THR A 182 -17.83 -18.64 13.44
CA THR A 182 -18.81 -17.61 13.01
C THR A 182 -19.10 -16.55 14.09
N ALA A 183 -18.30 -16.48 15.16
CA ALA A 183 -18.55 -15.56 16.25
C ALA A 183 -18.40 -14.10 15.80
N ILE A 184 -19.31 -13.25 16.28
CA ILE A 184 -19.48 -11.83 15.92
C ILE A 184 -18.23 -10.96 16.23
N ASN A 185 -17.23 -11.51 16.94
CA ASN A 185 -16.00 -10.83 17.35
C ASN A 185 -14.77 -11.10 16.45
N ARG A 186 -14.96 -11.37 15.15
CA ARG A 186 -13.88 -11.58 14.15
C ARG A 186 -12.98 -10.38 13.88
N ARG A 187 -13.26 -9.23 14.51
CA ARG A 187 -12.67 -7.95 14.14
C ARG A 187 -11.14 -7.95 14.33
N GLY A 188 -10.66 -8.52 15.43
CA GLY A 188 -9.23 -8.57 15.76
C GLY A 188 -8.37 -9.27 14.70
N PRO A 189 -8.51 -10.58 14.44
CA PRO A 189 -7.66 -11.25 13.45
C PRO A 189 -7.89 -10.84 12.02
N SER A 190 -9.11 -10.42 11.67
CA SER A 190 -9.38 -9.92 10.32
C SER A 190 -8.67 -8.60 10.06
N GLU A 191 -8.70 -7.66 11.02
CA GLU A 191 -7.97 -6.38 10.92
C GLU A 191 -6.46 -6.62 10.97
N ASP A 192 -5.97 -7.52 11.83
CA ASP A 192 -4.54 -7.86 11.90
C ASP A 192 -4.03 -8.46 10.57
N LEU A 193 -4.76 -9.43 9.99
CA LEU A 193 -4.42 -9.98 8.67
C LEU A 193 -4.49 -8.92 7.58
N TYR A 194 -5.50 -8.06 7.62
CA TYR A 194 -5.65 -7.00 6.64
C TYR A 194 -4.41 -6.10 6.63
N ARG A 195 -3.98 -5.65 7.81
CA ARG A 195 -2.80 -4.80 7.98
C ARG A 195 -1.53 -5.48 7.47
N ILE A 196 -1.30 -6.75 7.83
CA ILE A 196 -0.08 -7.48 7.40
C ILE A 196 -0.02 -7.65 5.88
N LEU A 197 -1.17 -7.94 5.26
CA LEU A 197 -1.28 -8.22 3.83
C LEU A 197 -1.09 -6.96 2.99
N THR A 198 -1.53 -5.81 3.50
CA THR A 198 -1.54 -4.51 2.78
C THR A 198 -0.37 -3.61 3.12
N ALA A 199 0.33 -3.83 4.24
CA ALA A 199 1.52 -3.07 4.60
C ALA A 199 2.62 -3.18 3.52
N ASN A 200 3.14 -2.02 3.10
CA ASN A 200 4.25 -1.92 2.17
C ASN A 200 5.56 -2.32 2.86
N ARG A 201 6.34 -3.22 2.25
CA ARG A 201 7.65 -3.65 2.74
C ARG A 201 8.66 -3.64 1.60
N ASN A 202 9.39 -2.53 1.48
CA ASN A 202 10.39 -2.28 0.43
C ASN A 202 9.79 -2.27 -0.98
N GLY A 203 8.65 -1.60 -1.16
CA GLY A 203 8.06 -1.33 -2.48
C GLY A 203 6.98 -2.31 -2.92
N GLU A 204 6.74 -3.39 -2.17
CA GLU A 204 5.66 -4.33 -2.45
C GLU A 204 4.94 -4.78 -1.17
N THR A 205 3.71 -5.26 -1.34
CA THR A 205 2.86 -5.77 -0.25
C THR A 205 2.86 -7.30 -0.25
N LEU A 206 2.61 -7.91 0.92
CA LEU A 206 2.57 -9.38 1.02
C LEU A 206 1.49 -9.98 0.11
N ILE A 207 0.34 -9.31 -0.04
CA ILE A 207 -0.71 -9.76 -0.96
C ILE A 207 -0.27 -9.74 -2.43
N ALA A 208 0.50 -8.74 -2.87
CA ALA A 208 1.04 -8.69 -4.22
C ALA A 208 2.04 -9.85 -4.47
N TRP A 209 2.92 -10.13 -3.51
CA TRP A 209 3.83 -11.28 -3.59
C TRP A 209 3.10 -12.61 -3.62
N LEU A 210 2.06 -12.78 -2.79
CA LEU A 210 1.20 -13.96 -2.82
C LEU A 210 0.46 -14.07 -4.16
N GLY A 211 0.15 -12.96 -4.83
CA GLY A 211 -0.39 -12.92 -6.18
C GLY A 211 0.57 -13.47 -7.23
N LYS A 212 1.83 -13.05 -7.19
CA LYS A 212 2.86 -13.40 -8.19
C LYS A 212 3.50 -14.77 -7.97
N CYS A 213 3.45 -15.30 -6.75
CA CYS A 213 4.14 -16.53 -6.39
C CYS A 213 3.57 -17.75 -7.15
N GLN A 214 4.42 -18.35 -7.99
CA GLN A 214 4.12 -19.62 -8.66
C GLN A 214 4.20 -20.76 -7.65
N LEU A 215 3.06 -21.33 -7.30
CA LEU A 215 2.97 -22.44 -6.36
C LEU A 215 2.52 -23.70 -7.08
N ALA A 216 3.20 -24.80 -6.81
CA ALA A 216 2.84 -26.14 -7.30
C ALA A 216 2.24 -26.99 -6.17
N GLY A 217 1.43 -27.98 -6.55
CA GLY A 217 0.94 -29.02 -5.64
C GLY A 217 0.17 -28.48 -4.43
N ASP A 218 0.58 -28.90 -3.23
CA ASP A 218 -0.13 -28.63 -1.97
C ASP A 218 -0.10 -27.15 -1.57
N SER A 219 0.90 -26.38 -2.01
CA SER A 219 0.96 -24.94 -1.75
C SER A 219 -0.14 -24.16 -2.49
N LYS A 220 -0.63 -24.66 -3.63
CA LYS A 220 -1.80 -24.07 -4.32
C LYS A 220 -3.07 -24.23 -3.47
N LYS A 221 -3.31 -25.43 -2.92
CA LYS A 221 -4.46 -25.71 -2.05
C LYS A 221 -4.42 -24.88 -0.77
N LEU A 222 -3.22 -24.62 -0.25
CA LEU A 222 -3.04 -23.78 0.93
C LEU A 222 -3.50 -22.35 0.67
N ILE A 223 -3.14 -21.76 -0.48
CA ILE A 223 -3.64 -20.43 -0.84
C ILE A 223 -5.16 -20.45 -1.09
N GLU A 224 -5.70 -21.45 -1.80
CA GLU A 224 -7.15 -21.55 -1.99
C GLU A 224 -7.88 -21.62 -0.64
N SER A 225 -7.34 -22.36 0.34
CA SER A 225 -7.86 -22.43 1.71
C SER A 225 -7.75 -21.09 2.46
N PHE A 226 -6.65 -20.37 2.23
CA PHE A 226 -6.46 -19.03 2.79
C PHE A 226 -7.47 -18.03 2.21
N ILE A 227 -7.65 -18.00 0.88
CA ILE A 227 -8.66 -17.18 0.19
C ILE A 227 -10.06 -17.51 0.74
N TYR A 228 -10.38 -18.80 0.87
CA TYR A 228 -11.65 -19.23 1.47
C TYR A 228 -11.84 -18.68 2.88
N GLY A 229 -10.80 -18.70 3.73
CA GLY A 229 -10.84 -18.10 5.05
C GLY A 229 -11.12 -16.59 5.03
N LEU A 230 -10.46 -15.85 4.13
CA LEU A 230 -10.66 -14.40 3.97
C LEU A 230 -12.08 -14.06 3.51
N LEU A 231 -12.67 -14.85 2.58
CA LEU A 231 -14.04 -14.65 2.09
C LEU A 231 -15.11 -14.71 3.19
N ARG A 232 -14.82 -15.37 4.31
CA ARG A 232 -15.80 -15.49 5.41
C ARG A 232 -15.99 -14.18 6.16
N SER A 233 -15.03 -13.26 6.16
CA SER A 233 -15.08 -12.01 6.92
C SER A 233 -15.34 -10.82 5.99
N SER A 234 -16.27 -9.93 6.36
CA SER A 234 -16.53 -8.71 5.58
C SER A 234 -15.30 -7.82 5.48
N THR A 235 -14.47 -7.76 6.55
CA THR A 235 -13.24 -6.96 6.60
C THR A 235 -12.18 -7.44 5.60
N THR A 236 -12.04 -8.75 5.38
CA THR A 236 -10.97 -9.31 4.52
C THR A 236 -11.46 -9.82 3.18
N LYS A 237 -12.77 -9.77 2.90
CA LYS A 237 -13.38 -10.22 1.64
C LYS A 237 -12.74 -9.56 0.41
N HIS A 238 -12.52 -8.25 0.44
CA HIS A 238 -11.86 -7.54 -0.68
C HIS A 238 -10.40 -7.99 -0.88
N LEU A 239 -9.70 -8.38 0.18
CA LEU A 239 -8.36 -8.97 0.05
C LEU A 239 -8.41 -10.36 -0.58
N ALA A 240 -9.46 -11.14 -0.30
CA ALA A 240 -9.67 -12.41 -0.95
C ALA A 240 -9.91 -12.23 -2.46
N TYR A 241 -10.77 -11.28 -2.85
CA TYR A 241 -11.03 -10.93 -4.25
C TYR A 241 -9.76 -10.44 -4.94
N ARG A 242 -9.02 -9.53 -4.31
CA ARG A 242 -7.74 -9.04 -4.83
C ARG A 242 -6.76 -10.18 -5.07
N LEU A 243 -6.51 -11.02 -4.06
CA LEU A 243 -5.59 -12.14 -4.17
C LEU A 243 -6.03 -13.13 -5.25
N LEU A 244 -7.33 -13.39 -5.37
CA LEU A 244 -7.87 -14.25 -6.42
C LEU A 244 -7.60 -13.66 -7.82
N SER A 245 -7.88 -12.38 -8.01
CA SER A 245 -7.70 -11.69 -9.30
C SER A 245 -6.24 -11.58 -9.76
N LEU A 246 -5.31 -11.57 -8.80
CA LEU A 246 -3.87 -11.57 -9.08
C LEU A 246 -3.34 -12.95 -9.48
N ARG A 247 -3.98 -14.02 -9.00
CA ARG A 247 -3.50 -15.40 -9.16
C ARG A 247 -4.18 -16.15 -10.28
N ASP A 248 -5.46 -15.88 -10.50
CA ASP A 248 -6.28 -16.64 -11.42
C ASP A 248 -6.90 -15.72 -12.46
N GLU A 249 -6.81 -16.17 -13.70
CA GLU A 249 -7.33 -15.48 -14.87
C GLU A 249 -8.74 -15.93 -15.19
N ASP A 250 -9.20 -16.96 -14.47
CA ASP A 250 -10.53 -17.46 -14.60
C ASP A 250 -11.40 -16.85 -13.49
N VAL A 251 -12.36 -16.01 -13.88
CA VAL A 251 -13.37 -15.40 -12.99
C VAL A 251 -14.12 -16.49 -12.20
N LEU A 252 -14.12 -17.74 -12.68
CA LEU A 252 -14.84 -18.87 -12.13
C LEU A 252 -14.12 -19.56 -10.97
N VAL A 253 -12.86 -19.20 -10.69
CA VAL A 253 -12.13 -19.83 -9.58
C VAL A 253 -12.74 -19.47 -8.23
N LEU A 254 -13.41 -18.31 -8.12
CA LEU A 254 -14.15 -17.98 -6.91
C LEU A 254 -15.21 -19.04 -6.59
N PHE A 255 -15.93 -19.51 -7.61
CA PHE A 255 -16.93 -20.56 -7.45
C PHE A 255 -16.29 -21.84 -6.95
N ARG A 256 -15.21 -22.31 -7.58
CA ARG A 256 -14.49 -23.51 -7.12
C ARG A 256 -14.05 -23.40 -5.66
N ILE A 257 -13.61 -22.22 -5.23
CA ILE A 257 -13.20 -21.97 -3.84
C ILE A 257 -14.41 -21.97 -2.90
N LEU A 258 -15.53 -21.34 -3.28
CA LEU A 258 -16.74 -21.25 -2.47
C LEU A 258 -17.47 -22.58 -2.30
N TYR A 259 -17.44 -23.46 -3.31
CA TYR A 259 -18.16 -24.74 -3.29
C TYR A 259 -17.52 -25.73 -2.30
N GLY A 260 -16.21 -25.64 -2.10
CA GLY A 260 -15.46 -26.70 -1.45
C GLY A 260 -15.78 -28.08 -2.07
N PRO A 261 -15.33 -29.18 -1.46
CA PRO A 261 -15.63 -30.51 -1.96
C PRO A 261 -16.94 -31.14 -1.41
N LYS A 262 -17.71 -30.50 -0.52
CA LYS A 262 -18.65 -31.24 0.37
C LYS A 262 -20.01 -30.62 0.76
N GLU A 263 -20.42 -29.45 0.27
CA GLU A 263 -21.74 -28.90 0.65
C GLU A 263 -22.64 -28.66 -0.57
N GLU A 264 -23.93 -29.00 -0.44
CA GLU A 264 -24.96 -28.57 -1.39
C GLU A 264 -25.05 -27.03 -1.32
N PRO A 265 -24.69 -26.33 -2.39
CA PRO A 265 -24.50 -24.90 -2.30
C PRO A 265 -25.83 -24.14 -2.35
N ASP A 266 -25.91 -23.07 -1.57
CA ASP A 266 -26.89 -22.02 -1.78
C ASP A 266 -26.54 -21.26 -3.08
N GLU A 267 -27.14 -21.68 -4.19
CA GLU A 267 -26.94 -21.09 -5.52
C GLU A 267 -27.13 -19.57 -5.52
N LEU A 268 -28.10 -19.04 -4.75
CA LEU A 268 -28.37 -17.60 -4.66
C LEU A 268 -27.20 -16.87 -4.01
N ARG A 269 -26.68 -17.40 -2.91
CA ARG A 269 -25.53 -16.81 -2.21
C ARG A 269 -24.29 -16.80 -3.10
N ILE A 270 -24.01 -17.90 -3.79
CA ILE A 270 -22.88 -17.99 -4.71
C ILE A 270 -22.99 -17.01 -5.86
N LYS A 271 -24.17 -16.94 -6.47
CA LYS A 271 -24.45 -15.99 -7.54
C LYS A 271 -24.21 -14.56 -7.06
N SER A 272 -24.66 -14.21 -5.86
CA SER A 272 -24.43 -12.90 -5.26
C SER A 272 -22.93 -12.59 -5.07
N GLU A 273 -22.16 -13.53 -4.48
CA GLU A 273 -20.72 -13.35 -4.27
C GLU A 273 -19.94 -13.27 -5.59
N LEU A 274 -20.33 -14.04 -6.61
CA LEU A 274 -19.73 -13.97 -7.93
C LEU A 274 -19.94 -12.60 -8.58
N LEU A 275 -21.16 -12.05 -8.48
CA LEU A 275 -21.45 -10.72 -9.01
C LEU A 275 -20.63 -9.64 -8.29
N LYS A 276 -20.51 -9.72 -6.95
CA LYS A 276 -19.67 -8.80 -6.17
C LYS A 276 -18.20 -8.90 -6.56
N TYR A 277 -17.69 -10.11 -6.79
CA TYR A 277 -16.33 -10.32 -7.25
C TYR A 277 -16.11 -9.78 -8.67
N ALA A 278 -17.02 -10.05 -9.60
CA ALA A 278 -16.95 -9.53 -10.96
C ALA A 278 -16.94 -7.99 -10.98
N ALA A 279 -17.81 -7.36 -10.18
CA ALA A 279 -17.84 -5.91 -10.02
C ALA A 279 -16.52 -5.39 -9.43
N PHE A 280 -16.02 -6.05 -8.38
CA PHE A 280 -14.75 -5.70 -7.73
C PHE A 280 -13.57 -5.73 -8.71
N ILE A 281 -13.40 -6.81 -9.49
CA ILE A 281 -12.26 -6.90 -10.42
C ILE A 281 -12.42 -5.94 -11.60
N ARG A 282 -13.64 -5.70 -12.08
CA ARG A 282 -13.92 -4.78 -13.19
C ARG A 282 -13.66 -3.33 -12.83
N PHE A 283 -14.00 -2.93 -11.60
CA PHE A 283 -13.93 -1.55 -11.11
C PHE A 283 -13.01 -1.40 -9.90
N ASN A 284 -11.93 -2.19 -9.85
CA ASN A 284 -10.96 -2.17 -8.77
C ASN A 284 -10.37 -0.75 -8.58
N TYR A 285 -10.13 -0.36 -7.33
CA TYR A 285 -9.52 0.92 -7.00
C TYR A 285 -8.02 0.97 -7.31
N ILE A 286 -7.37 -0.20 -7.28
CA ILE A 286 -6.01 -0.38 -7.78
C ILE A 286 -6.09 -0.55 -9.30
N GLU A 287 -5.73 0.51 -10.01
CA GLU A 287 -5.97 0.60 -11.45
C GLU A 287 -5.37 -0.54 -12.25
N HIS A 288 -4.10 -0.85 -11.97
CA HIS A 288 -3.36 -1.85 -12.72
C HIS A 288 -3.81 -3.29 -12.43
N GLU A 289 -4.61 -3.47 -11.37
CA GLU A 289 -5.27 -4.73 -11.03
C GLU A 289 -6.71 -4.82 -11.58
N SER A 290 -7.27 -3.70 -12.07
CA SER A 290 -8.61 -3.69 -12.67
C SER A 290 -8.62 -4.45 -14.00
N LYS A 291 -9.70 -5.18 -14.24
CA LYS A 291 -9.92 -6.00 -15.44
C LYS A 291 -10.81 -5.26 -16.44
N SER A 292 -10.50 -5.42 -17.73
CA SER A 292 -11.30 -4.81 -18.80
C SER A 292 -12.72 -5.39 -18.91
N PHE A 293 -13.63 -4.61 -19.51
CA PHE A 293 -14.98 -5.07 -19.90
C PHE A 293 -14.92 -6.36 -20.73
N SER A 294 -14.06 -6.37 -21.76
CA SER A 294 -13.89 -7.47 -22.71
C SER A 294 -13.42 -8.78 -22.05
N PHE A 295 -12.89 -8.71 -20.84
CA PHE A 295 -12.50 -9.86 -20.03
C PHE A 295 -13.63 -10.31 -19.09
N VAL A 296 -14.17 -9.39 -18.28
CA VAL A 296 -15.09 -9.75 -17.18
C VAL A 296 -16.47 -10.12 -17.69
N VAL A 297 -17.05 -9.30 -18.57
CA VAL A 297 -18.47 -9.40 -18.95
C VAL A 297 -18.76 -10.65 -19.79
N PRO A 298 -17.98 -10.97 -20.84
CA PRO A 298 -18.18 -12.22 -21.58
C PRO A 298 -18.02 -13.46 -20.70
N ALA A 299 -16.97 -13.50 -19.86
CA ALA A 299 -16.72 -14.62 -18.96
C ALA A 299 -17.88 -14.83 -17.96
N LEU A 300 -18.42 -13.73 -17.40
CA LEU A 300 -19.57 -13.78 -16.51
C LEU A 300 -20.85 -14.24 -17.24
N HIS A 301 -21.11 -13.71 -18.44
CA HIS A 301 -22.26 -14.09 -19.26
C HIS A 301 -22.26 -15.59 -19.58
N ASP A 302 -21.14 -16.09 -20.12
CA ASP A 302 -21.00 -17.48 -20.54
C ASP A 302 -21.14 -18.42 -19.37
N TYR A 303 -20.66 -18.00 -18.21
CA TYR A 303 -20.78 -18.76 -16.99
C TYR A 303 -22.20 -18.83 -16.43
N LEU A 304 -22.90 -17.70 -16.38
CA LEU A 304 -24.30 -17.66 -15.95
C LEU A 304 -25.16 -18.55 -16.85
N LYS A 305 -24.82 -18.63 -18.14
CA LYS A 305 -25.44 -19.55 -19.11
C LYS A 305 -25.06 -21.01 -18.84
N SER A 306 -23.77 -21.34 -18.70
CA SER A 306 -23.31 -22.73 -18.60
C SER A 306 -23.61 -23.38 -17.25
N SER A 307 -23.48 -22.63 -16.16
CA SER A 307 -23.52 -23.17 -14.80
C SER A 307 -24.86 -23.00 -14.11
N PHE A 308 -25.63 -21.97 -14.47
CA PHE A 308 -26.98 -21.74 -13.94
C PHE A 308 -28.08 -21.92 -14.99
N GLY A 309 -27.73 -22.25 -16.23
CA GLY A 309 -28.71 -22.44 -17.30
C GLY A 309 -29.49 -21.17 -17.67
N LEU A 310 -28.99 -19.98 -17.30
CA LEU A 310 -29.71 -18.74 -17.53
C LEU A 310 -29.64 -18.35 -19.01
N SER A 311 -30.82 -18.27 -19.65
CA SER A 311 -30.92 -17.75 -21.01
C SER A 311 -30.51 -16.27 -21.06
N ALA A 312 -30.20 -15.76 -22.26
CA ALA A 312 -29.86 -14.34 -22.43
C ALA A 312 -30.96 -13.41 -21.88
N GLU A 313 -32.23 -13.79 -22.05
CA GLU A 313 -33.37 -13.05 -21.51
C GLU A 313 -33.45 -13.15 -19.98
N ASP A 314 -33.20 -14.32 -19.38
CA ASP A 314 -33.18 -14.47 -17.92
C ASP A 314 -32.04 -13.66 -17.29
N GLN A 315 -30.87 -13.64 -17.92
CA GLN A 315 -29.75 -12.81 -17.50
C GLN A 315 -30.10 -11.32 -17.63
N ARG A 316 -30.72 -10.91 -18.75
CA ARG A 316 -31.19 -9.54 -18.95
C ARG A 316 -32.16 -9.11 -17.86
N GLN A 317 -33.14 -9.95 -17.53
CA GLN A 317 -34.10 -9.67 -16.46
C GLN A 317 -33.42 -9.62 -15.09
N LEU A 318 -32.47 -10.51 -14.81
CA LEU A 318 -31.70 -10.50 -13.57
C LEU A 318 -30.99 -9.15 -13.38
N PHE A 319 -30.24 -8.69 -14.38
CA PHE A 319 -29.47 -7.44 -14.26
C PHE A 319 -30.38 -6.20 -14.31
N SER A 320 -31.46 -6.22 -15.10
CA SER A 320 -32.45 -5.14 -15.11
C SER A 320 -33.18 -5.01 -13.77
N ARG A 321 -33.52 -6.12 -13.09
CA ARG A 321 -34.08 -6.08 -11.73
C ARG A 321 -33.07 -5.55 -10.73
N LYS A 322 -31.80 -5.95 -10.86
CA LYS A 322 -30.73 -5.47 -9.99
C LYS A 322 -30.52 -3.95 -10.15
N GLU A 323 -30.57 -3.41 -11.36
CA GLU A 323 -30.57 -1.96 -11.60
C GLU A 323 -31.70 -1.25 -10.82
N VAL A 324 -32.92 -1.81 -10.83
CA VAL A 324 -34.07 -1.24 -10.11
C VAL A 324 -33.92 -1.37 -8.59
N GLU A 325 -33.46 -2.52 -8.09
CA GLU A 325 -33.21 -2.75 -6.65
C GLU A 325 -32.13 -1.83 -6.09
N LEU A 326 -31.11 -1.48 -6.89
CA LEU A 326 -30.05 -0.54 -6.52
C LEU A 326 -30.49 0.93 -6.59
N VAL A 327 -31.58 1.24 -7.29
CA VAL A 327 -32.15 2.60 -7.40
C VAL A 327 -33.22 2.85 -6.33
N MET A 328 -33.86 1.81 -5.82
CA MET A 328 -34.83 1.91 -4.73
C MET A 328 -34.11 2.22 -3.42
N PRO A 329 -34.35 3.38 -2.77
CA PRO A 329 -33.78 3.68 -1.47
C PRO A 329 -34.25 2.60 -0.49
N LYS A 330 -33.33 1.80 0.03
CA LYS A 330 -33.62 1.08 1.27
C LYS A 330 -34.02 2.16 2.28
N LEU A 331 -35.14 1.97 2.97
CA LEU A 331 -35.64 2.83 4.06
C LEU A 331 -34.69 2.76 5.26
N ASP A 332 -33.42 3.09 5.03
CA ASP A 332 -32.40 3.22 6.04
C ASP A 332 -32.38 4.70 6.44
N PRO A 333 -32.58 5.05 7.72
CA PRO A 333 -32.41 6.40 8.24
C PRO A 333 -31.07 7.05 7.85
N GLU A 334 -30.07 6.24 7.52
CA GLU A 334 -28.76 6.68 7.03
C GLU A 334 -28.78 7.26 5.60
N TYR A 335 -29.80 6.96 4.77
CA TYR A 335 -29.95 7.48 3.41
C TYR A 335 -30.12 9.02 3.39
N GLU A 336 -30.66 9.61 4.45
CA GLU A 336 -30.75 11.07 4.59
C GLU A 336 -29.36 11.73 4.68
N THR A 337 -28.30 11.01 5.12
CA THR A 337 -26.93 11.58 5.20
C THR A 337 -26.27 11.72 3.81
N TYR A 338 -26.67 10.88 2.86
CA TYR A 338 -26.17 10.88 1.49
C TYR A 338 -27.21 11.40 0.49
N LYS A 339 -28.24 12.09 0.98
CA LYS A 339 -29.26 12.69 0.14
C LYS A 339 -28.62 13.75 -0.77
N GLY A 340 -28.79 13.58 -2.08
CA GLY A 340 -28.14 14.42 -3.09
C GLY A 340 -26.74 13.94 -3.51
N PHE A 341 -26.20 12.88 -2.92
CA PHE A 341 -24.96 12.28 -3.38
C PHE A 341 -25.21 11.46 -4.65
N SER A 342 -24.52 11.78 -5.74
CA SER A 342 -24.53 10.96 -6.95
C SER A 342 -23.13 10.58 -7.38
N TRP A 343 -22.86 9.28 -7.48
CA TRP A 343 -21.62 8.76 -8.06
C TRP A 343 -21.38 9.16 -9.52
N SER A 344 -22.40 9.70 -10.21
CA SER A 344 -22.25 10.26 -11.56
C SER A 344 -21.55 11.63 -11.58
N GLU A 345 -21.42 12.30 -10.43
CA GLU A 345 -20.75 13.59 -10.29
C GLU A 345 -19.23 13.44 -10.12
N PHE A 346 -18.76 12.21 -9.95
CA PHE A 346 -17.35 11.87 -9.74
C PHE A 346 -16.78 11.15 -10.96
N THR A 347 -15.55 11.49 -11.31
CA THR A 347 -14.72 10.78 -12.29
C THR A 347 -14.36 9.38 -11.78
N GLU A 348 -13.91 8.49 -12.69
CA GLU A 348 -13.47 7.14 -12.28
C GLU A 348 -12.34 7.20 -11.25
N ASP A 349 -11.37 8.10 -11.44
CA ASP A 349 -10.21 8.23 -10.55
C ASP A 349 -10.60 8.76 -9.17
N GLU A 350 -11.56 9.67 -9.08
CA GLU A 350 -12.12 10.11 -7.80
C GLU A 350 -12.85 8.97 -7.09
N VAL A 351 -13.67 8.19 -7.80
CA VAL A 351 -14.32 7.02 -7.21
C VAL A 351 -13.28 6.01 -6.70
N ARG A 352 -12.18 5.81 -7.42
CA ARG A 352 -11.06 4.98 -6.96
C ARG A 352 -10.44 5.52 -5.68
N LEU A 353 -10.26 6.84 -5.56
CA LEU A 353 -9.79 7.47 -4.33
C LEU A 353 -10.73 7.22 -3.15
N PHE A 354 -12.05 7.38 -3.33
CA PHE A 354 -13.02 7.07 -2.27
C PHE A 354 -12.93 5.60 -1.83
N LYS A 355 -12.78 4.66 -2.77
CA LYS A 355 -12.57 3.24 -2.46
C LYS A 355 -11.30 3.00 -1.68
N ALA A 356 -10.19 3.62 -2.08
CA ALA A 356 -8.91 3.51 -1.38
C ALA A 356 -9.00 4.08 0.05
N ALA A 357 -9.58 5.27 0.21
CA ALA A 357 -9.76 5.93 1.49
C ALA A 357 -10.65 5.14 2.47
N LEU A 358 -11.65 4.42 1.95
CA LEU A 358 -12.63 3.65 2.73
C LEU A 358 -12.29 2.16 2.84
N GLN A 359 -11.12 1.75 2.34
CA GLN A 359 -10.76 0.33 2.25
C GLN A 359 -10.66 -0.33 3.65
N SER A 360 -10.22 0.43 4.66
CA SER A 360 -10.19 0.01 6.06
C SER A 360 -10.55 1.16 7.01
N ASN A 361 -10.86 0.80 8.26
CA ASN A 361 -11.08 1.77 9.31
C ASN A 361 -9.82 2.63 9.58
N GLU A 362 -8.64 2.02 9.50
CA GLU A 362 -7.36 2.72 9.69
C GLU A 362 -7.14 3.76 8.59
N TYR A 363 -7.35 3.40 7.32
CA TYR A 363 -7.19 4.33 6.19
C TYR A 363 -8.18 5.49 6.28
N ALA A 364 -9.42 5.20 6.66
CA ALA A 364 -10.41 6.24 6.80
C ALA A 364 -10.16 7.16 8.02
N ILE A 365 -9.49 6.66 9.07
CA ILE A 365 -8.99 7.49 10.17
C ILE A 365 -7.85 8.39 9.67
N LEU A 366 -6.86 7.84 8.97
CA LEU A 366 -5.75 8.60 8.40
C LEU A 366 -6.25 9.71 7.47
N VAL A 367 -7.18 9.38 6.55
CA VAL A 367 -7.78 10.37 5.66
C VAL A 367 -8.53 11.44 6.45
N ARG A 368 -9.34 11.07 7.46
CA ARG A 368 -10.01 12.07 8.30
C ARG A 368 -9.03 13.01 9.00
N GLU A 369 -7.95 12.49 9.55
CA GLU A 369 -6.92 13.28 10.23
C GLU A 369 -6.22 14.22 9.24
N ALA A 370 -5.91 13.75 8.03
CA ALA A 370 -5.38 14.56 6.95
C ALA A 370 -6.36 15.66 6.49
N LEU A 371 -7.67 15.40 6.44
CA LEU A 371 -8.67 16.41 6.11
C LEU A 371 -8.78 17.48 7.20
N LYS A 372 -8.70 17.08 8.48
CA LYS A 372 -8.63 18.03 9.60
C LYS A 372 -7.36 18.89 9.52
N ALA A 373 -6.23 18.26 9.21
CA ALA A 373 -4.95 18.92 8.98
C ALA A 373 -5.04 19.92 7.81
N ASN A 374 -5.66 19.53 6.69
CA ASN A 374 -5.86 20.40 5.53
C ASN A 374 -6.68 21.65 5.88
N ARG A 375 -7.71 21.53 6.72
CA ARG A 375 -8.48 22.69 7.20
C ARG A 375 -7.63 23.66 8.01
N GLN A 376 -6.71 23.16 8.84
CA GLN A 376 -5.78 24.01 9.60
C GLN A 376 -4.82 24.74 8.66
N VAL A 377 -4.26 24.04 7.68
CA VAL A 377 -3.39 24.61 6.63
C VAL A 377 -4.14 25.69 5.84
N ALA A 378 -5.36 25.39 5.36
CA ALA A 378 -6.19 26.33 4.62
C ALA A 378 -6.60 27.54 5.47
N SER A 379 -6.91 27.34 6.76
CA SER A 379 -7.23 28.43 7.68
C SER A 379 -6.06 29.41 7.82
N PHE A 380 -4.82 28.91 7.96
CA PHE A 380 -3.65 29.78 8.03
C PHE A 380 -3.33 30.44 6.68
N ALA A 381 -3.46 29.70 5.57
CA ALA A 381 -3.28 30.24 4.22
C ALA A 381 -4.24 31.41 3.95
N ASN A 382 -5.51 31.29 4.33
CA ASN A 382 -6.48 32.38 4.22
C ASN A 382 -6.10 33.60 5.06
N LYS A 383 -5.42 33.40 6.19
CA LYS A 383 -4.92 34.49 7.04
C LYS A 383 -3.74 35.24 6.42
N LEU A 384 -2.93 34.58 5.60
CA LEU A 384 -1.85 35.23 4.83
C LEU A 384 -2.41 36.21 3.79
N GLY A 385 -3.58 35.91 3.21
CA GLY A 385 -4.34 36.77 2.30
C GLY A 385 -3.71 36.96 0.90
N GLU A 386 -2.39 37.12 0.81
CA GLU A 386 -1.68 37.33 -0.44
C GLU A 386 -1.22 36.03 -1.10
N GLN A 387 -1.49 35.89 -2.40
CA GLN A 387 -1.21 34.67 -3.15
C GLN A 387 0.27 34.26 -3.12
N ASN A 388 1.21 35.21 -3.15
CA ASN A 388 2.64 34.90 -3.08
C ASN A 388 3.06 34.35 -1.72
N ALA A 389 2.52 34.91 -0.62
CA ALA A 389 2.76 34.41 0.72
C ALA A 389 2.12 33.03 0.92
N VAL A 390 0.91 32.82 0.39
CA VAL A 390 0.25 31.51 0.36
C VAL A 390 1.08 30.49 -0.42
N ASN A 391 1.53 30.82 -1.62
CA ASN A 391 2.37 29.93 -2.44
C ASN A 391 3.68 29.58 -1.72
N THR A 392 4.31 30.56 -1.06
CA THR A 392 5.53 30.36 -0.28
C THR A 392 5.28 29.45 0.92
N PHE A 393 4.18 29.66 1.65
CA PHE A 393 3.77 28.81 2.75
C PHE A 393 3.49 27.36 2.30
N MET A 394 2.76 27.17 1.20
CA MET A 394 2.51 25.83 0.65
C MET A 394 3.80 25.16 0.18
N TRP A 395 4.71 25.91 -0.44
CA TRP A 395 6.04 25.42 -0.82
C TRP A 395 6.84 24.97 0.41
N MET A 396 6.80 25.74 1.51
CA MET A 396 7.45 25.39 2.77
C MET A 396 6.90 24.09 3.35
N LEU A 397 5.59 23.88 3.36
CA LEU A 397 4.98 22.66 3.88
C LEU A 397 5.41 21.40 3.10
N ASN A 398 5.82 21.56 1.84
CA ASN A 398 6.36 20.47 1.02
C ASN A 398 7.85 20.17 1.27
N GLN A 399 8.55 20.97 2.09
CA GLN A 399 9.96 20.79 2.43
C GLN A 399 10.09 20.19 3.83
N GLU A 400 10.24 18.86 3.91
CA GLU A 400 10.21 18.11 5.18
C GLU A 400 11.26 18.58 6.20
N GLU A 401 12.52 18.72 5.78
CA GLU A 401 13.60 19.22 6.65
C GLU A 401 13.27 20.60 7.22
N LEU A 402 12.64 21.45 6.40
CA LEU A 402 12.29 22.81 6.73
C LEU A 402 11.09 22.88 7.69
N VAL A 403 10.09 22.01 7.53
CA VAL A 403 9.00 21.85 8.49
C VAL A 403 9.53 21.37 9.83
N GLN A 404 10.41 20.36 9.84
CA GLN A 404 11.01 19.84 11.08
C GLN A 404 11.85 20.90 11.80
N MET A 405 12.68 21.64 11.06
CA MET A 405 13.46 22.75 11.61
C MET A 405 12.55 23.84 12.22
N LEU A 406 11.47 24.23 11.53
CA LEU A 406 10.50 25.20 12.07
C LEU A 406 9.81 24.69 13.33
N GLN A 407 9.35 23.44 13.32
CA GLN A 407 8.71 22.85 14.49
C GLN A 407 9.67 22.82 15.69
N ALA A 408 10.96 22.56 15.47
CA ALA A 408 11.97 22.62 16.53
C ALA A 408 12.15 24.05 17.06
N VAL A 409 12.27 25.05 16.18
CA VAL A 409 12.36 26.47 16.56
C VAL A 409 11.12 26.93 17.33
N LEU A 410 9.92 26.56 16.89
CA LEU A 410 8.66 26.95 17.51
C LEU A 410 8.36 26.27 18.85
N LYS A 411 9.08 25.19 19.17
CA LYS A 411 9.08 24.51 20.47
C LYS A 411 10.05 25.15 21.46
N ASP A 412 11.07 25.86 20.99
CA ASP A 412 12.03 26.58 21.83
C ASP A 412 11.55 28.01 22.11
N VAL A 413 11.16 28.26 23.35
CA VAL A 413 10.67 29.58 23.81
C VAL A 413 11.70 30.68 23.58
N ASN A 414 13.00 30.40 23.74
CA ASN A 414 14.05 31.38 23.52
C ASN A 414 14.21 31.67 22.03
N ALA A 415 14.10 30.65 21.18
CA ALA A 415 14.20 30.81 19.73
C ALA A 415 13.01 31.61 19.16
N VAL A 416 11.81 31.43 19.71
CA VAL A 416 10.63 32.25 19.37
C VAL A 416 10.83 33.71 19.78
N GLN A 417 11.34 33.97 20.99
CA GLN A 417 11.66 35.34 21.42
C GLN A 417 12.69 36.01 20.52
N VAL A 418 13.76 35.30 20.15
CA VAL A 418 14.78 35.81 19.21
C VAL A 418 14.15 36.13 17.85
N ALA A 419 13.20 35.33 17.36
CA ALA A 419 12.52 35.62 16.11
C ALA A 419 11.62 36.86 16.19
N GLU A 420 10.93 37.08 17.32
CA GLU A 420 10.15 38.29 17.58
C GLU A 420 11.02 39.55 17.70
N GLU A 421 12.18 39.44 18.35
CA GLU A 421 13.16 40.52 18.47
C GLU A 421 13.73 40.90 17.10
N ILE A 422 14.11 39.91 16.28
CA ILE A 422 14.57 40.11 14.90
C ILE A 422 13.49 40.79 14.05
N ARG A 423 12.22 40.43 14.23
CA ARG A 423 11.10 41.08 13.53
C ARG A 423 10.98 42.57 13.89
N ASN A 424 11.17 42.89 15.16
CA ASN A 424 10.96 44.25 15.67
C ASN A 424 12.18 45.16 15.45
N GLU A 425 13.37 44.60 15.24
CA GLU A 425 14.58 45.35 14.96
C GLU A 425 14.86 45.47 13.45
N ASN A 426 14.83 46.70 12.93
CA ASN A 426 15.32 47.07 11.60
C ASN A 426 16.87 46.98 11.47
N SER A 427 17.53 46.24 12.35
CA SER A 427 18.98 46.23 12.54
C SER A 427 19.66 45.08 11.76
N ASP A 428 20.95 45.23 11.48
CA ASP A 428 21.76 44.24 10.78
C ASP A 428 21.73 42.90 11.50
N LEU A 429 20.94 41.96 10.95
CA LEU A 429 20.75 40.57 11.37
C LEU A 429 22.08 39.92 11.82
N SER A 430 23.18 40.24 11.15
CA SER A 430 24.52 39.71 11.44
C SER A 430 25.01 40.05 12.85
N SER A 431 24.70 41.26 13.34
CA SER A 431 25.13 41.75 14.66
C SER A 431 24.33 41.12 15.81
N TYR A 432 23.05 40.81 15.57
CA TYR A 432 22.15 40.17 16.54
C TYR A 432 22.51 38.70 16.74
N PHE A 433 22.75 38.01 15.62
CA PHE A 433 23.13 36.61 15.58
C PHE A 433 24.47 36.32 16.28
N MET A 434 25.43 37.25 16.24
CA MET A 434 26.68 37.13 17.01
C MET A 434 26.47 37.27 18.53
N LYS A 435 25.38 37.91 18.97
CA LYS A 435 25.11 38.20 20.38
C LYS A 435 24.43 37.04 21.11
N HIS A 436 23.65 36.22 20.40
CA HIS A 436 22.82 35.17 20.99
C HIS A 436 23.31 33.73 20.76
N GLY A 437 24.38 33.51 19.97
CA GLY A 437 25.04 32.21 19.87
C GLY A 437 24.20 31.06 19.30
N ALA A 438 23.03 31.35 18.72
CA ALA A 438 22.14 30.36 18.11
C ALA A 438 22.76 29.77 16.83
N ASP A 439 22.27 28.63 16.34
CA ASP A 439 22.60 28.17 14.99
C ASP A 439 21.90 29.06 13.95
N THR A 440 22.64 30.10 13.52
CA THR A 440 22.11 31.23 12.72
C THR A 440 21.78 30.88 11.28
N THR A 441 22.13 29.67 10.84
CA THR A 441 21.89 29.21 9.47
C THR A 441 20.40 29.11 9.17
N ILE A 442 19.61 28.60 10.12
CA ILE A 442 18.16 28.47 10.00
C ILE A 442 17.52 29.86 9.86
N PHE A 443 17.79 30.78 10.78
CA PHE A 443 17.20 32.11 10.72
C PHE A 443 17.66 32.90 9.48
N ARG A 444 18.93 32.83 9.05
CA ARG A 444 19.34 33.46 7.78
C ARG A 444 18.56 32.91 6.59
N TYR A 445 18.31 31.62 6.53
CA TYR A 445 17.52 31.01 5.47
C TYR A 445 16.07 31.55 5.42
N TRP A 446 15.51 31.84 6.59
CA TRP A 446 14.17 32.41 6.77
C TRP A 446 14.08 33.88 6.39
N PHE A 447 15.00 34.69 6.91
CA PHE A 447 15.01 36.15 6.75
C PHE A 447 15.65 36.61 5.44
N ALA A 448 16.23 35.71 4.62
CA ALA A 448 16.84 36.06 3.33
C ALA A 448 15.84 36.22 2.16
N ASN A 449 14.56 35.88 2.36
CA ASN A 449 13.54 35.97 1.33
C ASN A 449 12.30 36.71 1.88
N ASP A 450 11.93 37.80 1.23
CA ASP A 450 10.84 38.68 1.66
C ASP A 450 9.49 37.95 1.79
N ASP A 451 9.20 36.98 0.92
CA ASP A 451 7.96 36.19 1.00
C ASP A 451 7.95 35.25 2.21
N ARG A 452 9.11 34.66 2.55
CA ARG A 452 9.26 33.80 3.75
C ARG A 452 9.20 34.62 5.03
N LEU A 453 9.83 35.77 5.03
CA LEU A 453 9.75 36.75 6.12
C LEU A 453 8.29 37.12 6.37
N ARG A 454 7.52 37.37 5.32
CA ARG A 454 6.11 37.73 5.44
C ARG A 454 5.22 36.65 6.04
N VAL A 455 5.49 35.38 5.72
CA VAL A 455 4.83 34.23 6.36
C VAL A 455 5.13 34.22 7.87
N LEU A 456 6.39 34.48 8.25
CA LEU A 456 6.80 34.56 9.65
C LEU A 456 6.18 35.77 10.37
N GLU A 457 6.19 36.96 9.76
CA GLU A 457 5.55 38.16 10.31
C GLU A 457 4.08 37.93 10.60
N THR A 458 3.36 37.33 9.63
CA THR A 458 1.94 37.03 9.79
C THR A 458 1.71 35.99 10.88
N SER A 459 2.54 34.94 10.94
CA SER A 459 2.44 33.93 12.00
C SER A 459 2.71 34.48 13.40
N MET A 460 3.59 35.48 13.54
CA MET A 460 3.98 36.05 14.84
C MET A 460 3.18 37.30 15.21
N MET A 461 2.15 37.66 14.45
CA MET A 461 1.36 38.87 14.69
C MET A 461 0.62 38.85 16.03
N ASP A 462 0.10 37.67 16.41
CA ASP A 462 -0.65 37.45 17.65
C ASP A 462 -0.63 35.96 18.05
N GLU A 463 -1.00 35.65 19.28
CA GLU A 463 -1.00 34.27 19.81
C GLU A 463 -1.88 33.31 19.00
N ASN A 464 -2.99 33.78 18.45
CA ASN A 464 -3.87 32.98 17.61
C ASN A 464 -3.24 32.71 16.23
N SER A 465 -2.56 33.69 15.62
CA SER A 465 -1.73 33.48 14.41
C SER A 465 -0.64 32.43 14.63
N LEU A 466 0.05 32.52 15.76
CA LEU A 466 1.13 31.60 16.09
C LEU A 466 0.60 30.18 16.31
N THR A 467 -0.55 30.07 16.97
CA THR A 467 -1.23 28.78 17.17
C THR A 467 -1.67 28.18 15.84
N MET A 468 -2.30 28.96 14.95
CA MET A 468 -2.69 28.49 13.61
C MET A 468 -1.49 28.03 12.78
N PHE A 469 -0.38 28.74 12.85
CA PHE A 469 0.85 28.37 12.15
C PHE A 469 1.47 27.09 12.72
N LYS A 470 1.56 26.97 14.05
CA LYS A 470 2.03 25.75 14.74
C LYS A 470 1.17 24.54 14.37
N ASP A 471 -0.15 24.71 14.39
CA ASP A 471 -1.11 23.67 14.00
C ASP A 471 -0.92 23.26 12.54
N ALA A 472 -0.80 24.21 11.61
CA ALA A 472 -0.61 23.91 10.20
C ALA A 472 0.72 23.19 9.92
N LEU A 473 1.80 23.57 10.60
CA LEU A 473 3.09 22.87 10.52
C LEU A 473 3.02 21.47 11.12
N GLY A 474 2.36 21.30 12.26
CA GLY A 474 2.11 19.98 12.87
C GLY A 474 1.29 19.07 11.97
N SER A 475 0.46 19.67 11.13
CA SER A 475 -0.46 18.99 10.21
C SER A 475 0.13 18.63 8.84
N ALA A 476 1.28 19.21 8.46
CA ALA A 476 1.95 18.89 7.19
C ALA A 476 2.28 17.39 7.05
N GLY A 477 2.71 16.75 8.14
CA GLY A 477 3.04 15.32 8.15
C GLY A 477 1.83 14.42 7.88
N GLN A 478 0.61 14.85 8.24
CA GLN A 478 -0.60 14.05 8.09
C GLN A 478 -1.03 13.90 6.62
N LEU A 479 -0.85 14.96 5.81
CA LEU A 479 -1.09 14.89 4.37
C LEU A 479 -0.10 13.95 3.68
N LYS A 480 1.17 13.95 4.11
CA LYS A 480 2.19 13.04 3.61
C LYS A 480 1.85 11.58 3.93
N LEU A 481 1.38 11.27 5.14
CA LEU A 481 0.95 9.91 5.50
C LEU A 481 -0.15 9.36 4.56
N VAL A 482 -1.14 10.19 4.21
CA VAL A 482 -2.17 9.80 3.24
C VAL A 482 -1.61 9.66 1.83
N ALA A 483 -0.74 10.57 1.41
CA ALA A 483 -0.06 10.48 0.11
C ALA A 483 0.79 9.20 -0.01
N ASP A 484 1.51 8.83 1.05
CA ASP A 484 2.33 7.62 1.12
C ASP A 484 1.44 6.36 1.13
N MET A 485 0.35 6.36 1.90
CA MET A 485 -0.65 5.30 1.89
C MET A 485 -1.26 5.09 0.50
N LEU A 486 -1.75 6.15 -0.15
CA LEU A 486 -2.33 6.07 -1.49
C LEU A 486 -1.28 5.62 -2.53
N SER A 487 -0.08 6.19 -2.47
CA SER A 487 1.03 5.81 -3.36
C SER A 487 1.43 4.35 -3.19
N SER A 488 1.36 3.80 -1.98
CA SER A 488 1.69 2.40 -1.72
C SER A 488 0.71 1.40 -2.34
N THR A 489 -0.50 1.84 -2.69
CA THR A 489 -1.49 1.02 -3.39
C THR A 489 -1.27 0.99 -4.91
N GLU A 490 -0.49 1.93 -5.45
CA GLU A 490 -0.24 2.07 -6.88
C GLU A 490 1.18 1.62 -7.25
N LEU A 491 1.31 1.01 -8.43
CA LEU A 491 2.60 0.67 -8.99
C LEU A 491 3.26 1.94 -9.53
N ASP A 492 4.59 2.06 -9.39
CA ASP A 492 5.39 3.12 -10.03
C ASP A 492 5.48 2.91 -11.55
N THR A 493 4.34 3.15 -12.19
CA THR A 493 4.09 2.89 -13.60
C THR A 493 4.96 3.78 -14.48
N VAL A 494 5.26 5.01 -14.04
CA VAL A 494 6.08 5.96 -14.80
C VAL A 494 7.51 5.45 -14.92
N THR A 495 8.14 5.06 -13.81
CA THR A 495 9.52 4.55 -13.83
C THR A 495 9.63 3.27 -14.68
N ILE A 496 8.66 2.37 -14.56
CA ILE A 496 8.64 1.13 -15.34
C ILE A 496 8.45 1.43 -16.83
N LEU A 497 7.48 2.26 -17.20
CA LEU A 497 7.24 2.61 -18.61
C LEU A 497 8.38 3.40 -19.23
N LYS A 498 9.09 4.26 -18.48
CA LYS A 498 10.33 4.89 -18.95
C LYS A 498 11.36 3.85 -19.38
N SER A 499 11.61 2.85 -18.53
CA SER A 499 12.55 1.78 -18.87
C SER A 499 12.10 0.95 -20.10
N ILE A 500 10.79 0.78 -20.31
CA ILE A 500 10.23 0.14 -21.50
C ILE A 500 10.42 1.02 -22.76
N LEU A 501 10.19 2.32 -22.66
CA LEU A 501 10.31 3.27 -23.78
C LEU A 501 11.78 3.55 -24.17
N ASP A 502 12.72 3.36 -23.25
CA ASP A 502 14.15 3.48 -23.53
C ASP A 502 14.73 2.27 -24.29
N ASP A 503 14.02 1.13 -24.34
CA ASP A 503 14.43 -0.04 -25.12
C ASP A 503 13.80 -0.01 -26.52
N GLU A 504 14.61 0.38 -27.51
CA GLU A 504 14.19 0.47 -28.93
C GLU A 504 13.62 -0.85 -29.49
N ILE A 505 14.11 -2.01 -29.01
CA ILE A 505 13.63 -3.32 -29.46
C ILE A 505 12.21 -3.52 -28.94
N ILE A 506 11.97 -3.24 -27.65
CA ILE A 506 10.64 -3.35 -27.05
C ILE A 506 9.67 -2.36 -27.70
N VAL A 507 10.07 -1.09 -27.86
CA VAL A 507 9.26 -0.03 -28.50
C VAL A 507 8.80 -0.47 -29.89
N LYS A 508 9.67 -1.05 -30.71
CA LYS A 508 9.31 -1.54 -32.05
C LYS A 508 8.16 -2.56 -32.02
N TYR A 509 8.19 -3.51 -31.08
CA TYR A 509 7.11 -4.49 -30.98
C TYR A 509 5.83 -3.89 -30.40
N LEU A 510 5.95 -2.94 -29.46
CA LEU A 510 4.80 -2.25 -28.90
C LEU A 510 4.09 -1.40 -29.96
N LYS A 511 4.81 -0.69 -30.84
CA LYS A 511 4.21 0.02 -31.99
C LYS A 511 3.31 -0.88 -32.82
N GLU A 512 3.77 -2.08 -33.15
CA GLU A 512 2.98 -3.05 -33.91
C GLU A 512 1.77 -3.55 -33.11
N ALA A 513 1.94 -3.80 -31.81
CA ALA A 513 0.87 -4.26 -30.93
C ALA A 513 -0.26 -3.22 -30.76
N VAL A 514 0.06 -1.92 -30.83
CA VAL A 514 -0.92 -0.83 -30.65
C VAL A 514 -1.21 -0.04 -31.93
N LYS A 515 -0.77 -0.50 -33.11
CA LYS A 515 -0.82 0.28 -34.36
C LYS A 515 -2.20 0.76 -34.80
N ASP A 516 -3.23 -0.03 -34.49
CA ASP A 516 -4.63 0.23 -34.84
C ASP A 516 -5.54 -0.28 -33.71
N ASP A 517 -6.83 0.08 -33.75
CA ASP A 517 -7.76 -0.22 -32.65
C ASP A 517 -8.03 -1.71 -32.49
N LYS A 518 -7.98 -2.49 -33.58
CA LYS A 518 -8.13 -3.95 -33.51
C LYS A 518 -6.92 -4.60 -32.85
N SER A 519 -5.73 -4.14 -33.18
CA SER A 519 -4.46 -4.61 -32.62
C SER A 519 -4.38 -4.22 -31.14
N LEU A 520 -4.74 -2.98 -30.81
CA LEU A 520 -4.83 -2.49 -29.44
C LEU A 520 -5.79 -3.34 -28.59
N GLU A 521 -6.98 -3.65 -29.09
CA GLU A 521 -7.94 -4.49 -28.33
C GLU A 521 -7.42 -5.91 -28.14
N SER A 522 -6.79 -6.49 -29.17
CA SER A 522 -6.14 -7.80 -29.05
C SER A 522 -4.99 -7.77 -28.03
N PHE A 523 -4.23 -6.67 -27.99
CA PHE A 523 -3.16 -6.48 -27.04
C PHE A 523 -3.69 -6.30 -25.61
N ARG A 524 -4.76 -5.51 -25.41
CA ARG A 524 -5.46 -5.36 -24.13
C ARG A 524 -5.90 -6.73 -23.59
N LEU A 525 -6.61 -7.51 -24.39
CA LEU A 525 -7.04 -8.87 -24.04
C LEU A 525 -5.86 -9.77 -23.70
N ALA A 526 -4.79 -9.72 -24.50
CA ALA A 526 -3.61 -10.52 -24.24
C ALA A 526 -2.91 -10.13 -22.95
N LEU A 527 -2.85 -8.84 -22.58
CA LEU A 527 -2.31 -8.45 -21.29
C LEU A 527 -3.14 -8.99 -20.13
N GLU A 528 -4.41 -9.35 -20.32
CA GLU A 528 -5.31 -9.88 -19.29
C GLU A 528 -5.26 -11.41 -19.14
N HIS A 529 -4.94 -12.14 -20.22
CA HIS A 529 -4.87 -13.61 -20.27
C HIS A 529 -3.46 -14.13 -20.59
N THR A 530 -2.84 -14.90 -19.69
CA THR A 530 -1.56 -15.59 -19.88
C THR A 530 -1.56 -16.54 -21.08
N ILE A 531 -2.72 -17.11 -21.44
CA ILE A 531 -2.86 -17.95 -22.64
C ILE A 531 -2.67 -17.10 -23.90
N ASP A 532 -3.28 -15.92 -23.96
CA ASP A 532 -3.14 -15.01 -25.10
C ASP A 532 -1.79 -14.29 -25.10
N VAL A 533 -1.21 -14.06 -23.92
CA VAL A 533 0.20 -13.71 -23.79
C VAL A 533 1.08 -14.75 -24.48
N LYS A 534 0.80 -16.07 -24.42
CA LYS A 534 1.59 -17.07 -25.14
C LYS A 534 1.47 -16.93 -26.67
N ASN A 535 0.28 -16.59 -27.16
CA ASN A 535 0.04 -16.34 -28.57
C ASN A 535 0.82 -15.11 -29.06
N ILE A 536 0.85 -14.02 -28.26
CA ILE A 536 1.69 -12.86 -28.53
C ILE A 536 3.17 -13.22 -28.41
N LYS A 537 3.60 -13.93 -27.35
CA LYS A 537 4.99 -14.37 -27.13
C LYS A 537 5.54 -15.21 -28.28
N SER A 538 4.70 -15.98 -28.98
CA SER A 538 5.11 -16.76 -30.15
C SER A 538 5.43 -15.90 -31.38
N LYS A 539 4.87 -14.69 -31.43
CA LYS A 539 5.05 -13.71 -32.51
C LYS A 539 5.95 -12.53 -32.09
N ALA A 540 6.19 -12.37 -30.80
CA ALA A 540 6.99 -11.31 -30.19
C ALA A 540 8.47 -11.68 -30.15
N GLY A 541 9.34 -10.70 -30.37
CA GLY A 541 10.79 -10.88 -30.16
C GLY A 541 11.15 -11.12 -28.68
N HIS A 542 12.41 -11.53 -28.45
CA HIS A 542 12.92 -11.85 -27.11
C HIS A 542 12.71 -10.72 -26.08
N GLY A 543 12.79 -9.44 -26.49
CA GLY A 543 12.57 -8.28 -25.61
C GLY A 543 11.14 -8.21 -25.07
N LEU A 544 10.13 -8.18 -25.95
CA LEU A 544 8.72 -8.15 -25.51
C LEU A 544 8.32 -9.41 -24.73
N LYS A 545 8.97 -10.56 -24.98
CA LYS A 545 8.76 -11.75 -24.16
C LYS A 545 9.21 -11.57 -22.70
N ALA A 546 10.33 -10.86 -22.47
CA ALA A 546 10.81 -10.55 -21.13
C ALA A 546 9.83 -9.64 -20.38
N VAL A 547 9.34 -8.59 -21.06
CA VAL A 547 8.31 -7.68 -20.55
C VAL A 547 7.05 -8.43 -20.14
N LEU A 548 6.57 -9.33 -21.00
CA LEU A 548 5.38 -10.14 -20.74
C LEU A 548 5.60 -11.29 -19.73
N ASN A 549 6.81 -11.45 -19.19
CA ASN A 549 7.08 -12.35 -18.06
C ASN A 549 7.18 -11.60 -16.73
N ASP A 550 7.35 -10.28 -16.76
CA ASP A 550 7.37 -9.43 -15.58
C ASP A 550 5.97 -8.84 -15.34
N MET A 551 5.32 -9.27 -14.27
CA MET A 551 3.97 -8.83 -13.93
C MET A 551 3.88 -7.33 -13.67
N ASN A 552 4.92 -6.70 -13.12
CA ASN A 552 4.92 -5.25 -12.89
C ASN A 552 4.94 -4.50 -14.22
N GLN A 553 5.67 -5.01 -15.21
CA GLN A 553 5.67 -4.45 -16.57
C GLN A 553 4.35 -4.67 -17.29
N VAL A 554 3.76 -5.87 -17.19
CA VAL A 554 2.41 -6.15 -17.73
C VAL A 554 1.37 -5.19 -17.13
N PHE A 555 1.38 -5.02 -15.81
CA PHE A 555 0.50 -4.10 -15.10
C PHE A 555 0.70 -2.65 -15.55
N SER A 556 1.95 -2.20 -15.70
CA SER A 556 2.26 -0.86 -16.20
C SER A 556 1.74 -0.64 -17.63
N LEU A 557 1.88 -1.66 -18.50
CA LEU A 557 1.35 -1.61 -19.86
C LEU A 557 -0.18 -1.60 -19.89
N ARG A 558 -0.86 -2.33 -19.00
CA ARG A 558 -2.33 -2.27 -18.88
C ARG A 558 -2.78 -0.84 -18.55
N VAL A 559 -2.12 -0.17 -17.61
CA VAL A 559 -2.40 1.23 -17.25
C VAL A 559 -2.18 2.16 -18.46
N ALA A 560 -1.08 1.98 -19.20
CA ALA A 560 -0.76 2.79 -20.37
C ALA A 560 -1.83 2.76 -21.47
N ILE A 561 -2.57 1.66 -21.58
CA ILE A 561 -3.58 1.46 -22.63
C ILE A 561 -5.01 1.31 -22.11
N LYS A 562 -5.26 1.57 -20.82
CA LYS A 562 -6.54 1.27 -20.17
C LYS A 562 -7.73 2.02 -20.78
N ASP A 563 -7.52 3.26 -21.22
CA ASP A 563 -8.52 4.06 -21.93
C ASP A 563 -7.95 4.67 -23.21
N ASP A 564 -8.82 5.16 -24.08
CA ASP A 564 -8.44 5.62 -25.43
C ASP A 564 -7.61 6.90 -25.41
N SER A 565 -7.78 7.75 -24.38
CA SER A 565 -6.96 8.95 -24.19
C SER A 565 -5.51 8.57 -23.89
N ARG A 566 -5.30 7.68 -22.90
CA ARG A 566 -3.97 7.16 -22.57
C ARG A 566 -3.36 6.35 -23.70
N ALA A 567 -4.13 5.49 -24.36
CA ALA A 567 -3.64 4.70 -25.49
C ALA A 567 -3.16 5.62 -26.64
N THR A 568 -3.83 6.75 -26.86
CA THR A 568 -3.41 7.75 -27.87
C THR A 568 -2.09 8.42 -27.48
N LEU A 569 -1.96 8.87 -26.24
CA LEU A 569 -0.71 9.46 -25.73
C LEU A 569 0.44 8.43 -25.73
N PHE A 570 0.16 7.18 -25.37
CA PHE A 570 1.14 6.11 -25.38
C PHE A 570 1.62 5.78 -26.81
N ARG A 571 0.70 5.70 -27.78
CA ARG A 571 1.04 5.57 -29.21
C ARG A 571 1.94 6.73 -29.65
N ALA A 572 1.61 7.97 -29.27
CA ALA A 572 2.43 9.14 -29.60
C ALA A 572 3.83 9.08 -28.99
N ALA A 573 3.94 8.67 -27.72
CA ALA A 573 5.22 8.50 -27.01
C ALA A 573 6.07 7.36 -27.61
N LEU A 574 5.45 6.29 -28.11
CA LEU A 574 6.17 5.25 -28.86
C LEU A 574 6.74 5.82 -30.17
N GLU A 575 6.04 6.73 -30.83
CA GLU A 575 6.47 7.31 -32.12
C GLU A 575 7.56 8.38 -31.99
N ASP A 576 7.43 9.31 -31.05
CA ASP A 576 8.39 10.40 -30.83
C ASP A 576 8.63 10.62 -29.34
N LYS A 577 9.91 10.60 -28.92
CA LYS A 577 10.35 10.89 -27.56
C LYS A 577 9.84 12.22 -27.02
N LYS A 578 9.55 13.21 -27.89
CA LYS A 578 8.97 14.50 -27.47
C LYS A 578 7.60 14.39 -26.82
N HIS A 579 6.86 13.31 -27.09
CA HIS A 579 5.54 13.07 -26.50
C HIS A 579 5.60 12.25 -25.21
N GLU A 580 6.78 11.79 -24.79
CA GLU A 580 6.95 11.06 -23.53
C GLU A 580 6.54 11.91 -22.32
N ASP A 581 6.93 13.19 -22.28
CA ASP A 581 6.61 14.08 -21.17
C ASP A 581 5.10 14.30 -21.02
N ASP A 582 4.38 14.50 -22.13
CA ASP A 582 2.92 14.65 -22.14
C ASP A 582 2.23 13.36 -21.65
N PHE A 583 2.72 12.20 -22.09
CA PHE A 583 2.21 10.90 -21.67
C PHE A 583 2.43 10.67 -20.16
N PHE A 584 3.66 10.89 -19.66
CA PHE A 584 3.96 10.71 -18.24
C PHE A 584 3.25 11.73 -17.35
N LYS A 585 3.04 12.95 -17.84
CA LYS A 585 2.23 13.95 -17.14
C LYS A 585 0.79 13.46 -16.98
N ALA A 586 0.16 12.98 -18.06
CA ALA A 586 -1.20 12.45 -18.00
C ALA A 586 -1.34 11.23 -17.09
N LEU A 587 -0.33 10.35 -17.03
CA LEU A 587 -0.32 9.24 -16.07
C LEU A 587 -0.21 9.72 -14.63
N ASN A 588 0.66 10.70 -14.36
CA ASN A 588 0.83 11.26 -13.03
C ASN A 588 -0.45 11.95 -12.55
N GLU A 589 -1.15 12.71 -13.39
CA GLU A 589 -2.41 13.38 -13.04
C GLU A 589 -3.48 12.40 -12.52
N LYS A 590 -3.49 11.15 -13.02
CA LYS A 590 -4.44 10.10 -12.60
C LYS A 590 -4.03 9.30 -11.35
N ARG A 591 -2.84 9.54 -10.80
CA ARG A 591 -2.40 8.86 -9.56
C ARG A 591 -3.28 9.29 -8.40
N LEU A 592 -3.63 8.35 -7.53
CA LEU A 592 -4.54 8.61 -6.40
C LEU A 592 -4.07 9.76 -5.50
N THR A 593 -2.77 9.90 -5.29
CA THR A 593 -2.19 11.02 -4.54
C THR A 593 -2.51 12.38 -5.18
N ASN A 594 -2.43 12.48 -6.50
CA ASN A 594 -2.71 13.72 -7.22
C ASN A 594 -4.22 13.98 -7.34
N VAL A 595 -5.01 12.92 -7.49
CA VAL A 595 -6.48 13.00 -7.40
C VAL A 595 -6.90 13.50 -6.01
N PHE A 596 -6.25 13.02 -4.95
CA PHE A 596 -6.50 13.48 -3.59
C PHE A 596 -6.20 14.97 -3.43
N ILE A 597 -5.03 15.42 -3.90
CA ILE A 597 -4.67 16.85 -3.92
C ILE A 597 -5.71 17.68 -4.70
N SER A 598 -6.21 17.18 -5.83
CA SER A 598 -7.27 17.84 -6.60
C SER A 598 -8.57 17.95 -5.81
N ILE A 599 -9.01 16.89 -5.13
CA ILE A 599 -10.21 16.93 -4.27
C ILE A 599 -10.06 17.94 -3.14
N LEU A 600 -8.86 18.07 -2.54
CA LEU A 600 -8.63 19.05 -1.47
C LEU A 600 -8.83 20.50 -1.92
N ALA A 601 -8.72 20.79 -3.22
CA ALA A 601 -8.96 22.11 -3.80
C ALA A 601 -10.42 22.37 -4.19
N GLU A 602 -11.27 21.33 -4.23
CA GLU A 602 -12.67 21.40 -4.68
C GLU A 602 -13.63 21.25 -3.49
N ASN A 603 -14.11 22.38 -2.94
CA ASN A 603 -14.93 22.41 -1.72
C ASN A 603 -16.08 21.38 -1.68
N GLU A 604 -16.84 21.24 -2.77
CA GLU A 604 -17.95 20.29 -2.84
C GLU A 604 -17.49 18.84 -2.72
N LYS A 605 -16.43 18.45 -3.45
CA LYS A 605 -15.87 17.09 -3.40
C LYS A 605 -15.17 16.82 -2.06
N LEU A 606 -14.50 17.84 -1.51
CA LEU A 606 -13.90 17.79 -0.18
C LEU A 606 -14.95 17.49 0.89
N GLU A 607 -16.08 18.20 0.89
CA GLU A 607 -17.18 17.94 1.82
C GLU A 607 -17.69 16.49 1.71
N TRP A 608 -17.79 15.95 0.49
CA TRP A 608 -18.20 14.56 0.30
C TRP A 608 -17.20 13.56 0.84
N LEU A 609 -15.90 13.79 0.61
CA LEU A 609 -14.85 12.94 1.16
C LEU A 609 -14.87 12.97 2.69
N GLU A 610 -15.05 14.15 3.29
CA GLU A 610 -15.18 14.32 4.75
C GLU A 610 -16.38 13.57 5.34
N ARG A 611 -17.54 13.64 4.66
CA ARG A 611 -18.73 12.88 5.05
C ARG A 611 -18.50 11.38 4.94
N ALA A 612 -17.86 10.93 3.86
CA ALA A 612 -17.58 9.52 3.62
C ALA A 612 -16.67 8.92 4.69
N VAL A 613 -15.65 9.66 5.14
CA VAL A 613 -14.73 9.22 6.20
C VAL A 613 -15.21 9.55 7.61
N ALA A 614 -16.41 10.12 7.81
CA ALA A 614 -16.97 10.40 9.13
C ALA A 614 -17.28 9.11 9.93
N LYS A 615 -17.23 9.16 11.28
CA LYS A 615 -17.18 7.97 12.14
C LYS A 615 -18.35 6.99 11.91
N GLY A 616 -18.00 5.70 11.81
CA GLY A 616 -18.91 4.56 12.05
C GLY A 616 -19.56 3.90 10.83
N ARG A 617 -19.25 4.32 9.60
CA ARG A 617 -20.08 3.97 8.42
C ARG A 617 -19.31 3.40 7.22
N TYR A 618 -18.05 3.00 7.45
CA TYR A 618 -17.07 2.62 6.42
C TYR A 618 -17.41 1.39 5.57
N GLY A 619 -18.40 0.59 5.99
CA GLY A 619 -18.81 -0.62 5.27
C GLY A 619 -20.14 -0.52 4.53
N ARG A 620 -20.81 0.65 4.53
CA ARG A 620 -22.17 0.81 3.96
C ARG A 620 -22.28 1.76 2.79
N LEU A 621 -21.23 2.50 2.45
CA LEU A 621 -20.96 2.84 1.06
C LEU A 621 -20.52 1.54 0.36
N GLU A 622 -21.33 0.47 0.42
CA GLU A 622 -21.21 -0.60 -0.57
C GLU A 622 -21.34 0.15 -1.90
N PHE A 623 -20.35 0.00 -2.78
CA PHE A 623 -20.34 0.67 -4.07
C PHE A 623 -21.39 -0.01 -4.94
N ASP A 624 -22.67 0.20 -4.61
CA ASP A 624 -23.85 -0.13 -5.40
C ASP A 624 -23.67 0.43 -6.83
N ARG A 625 -22.85 1.48 -6.97
CA ARG A 625 -22.33 1.98 -8.24
C ARG A 625 -21.66 0.89 -9.09
N ASP A 626 -20.72 0.12 -8.56
CA ASP A 626 -19.98 -0.88 -9.33
C ASP A 626 -20.89 -2.03 -9.74
N ASP A 627 -21.75 -2.47 -8.83
CA ASP A 627 -22.77 -3.48 -9.09
C ASP A 627 -23.75 -3.00 -10.18
N LYS A 628 -24.14 -1.72 -10.14
CA LYS A 628 -24.99 -1.08 -11.15
C LYS A 628 -24.27 -0.95 -12.49
N MET A 629 -23.03 -0.46 -12.50
CA MET A 629 -22.23 -0.32 -13.71
C MET A 629 -21.99 -1.68 -14.38
N LEU A 630 -21.73 -2.73 -13.57
CA LEU A 630 -21.63 -4.09 -14.09
C LEU A 630 -22.97 -4.55 -14.68
N ALA A 631 -24.10 -4.26 -14.02
CA ALA A 631 -25.42 -4.58 -14.55
C ALA A 631 -25.69 -3.87 -15.90
N ASP A 632 -25.40 -2.57 -15.99
CA ASP A 632 -25.52 -1.79 -17.22
C ASP A 632 -24.62 -2.37 -18.34
N GLU A 633 -23.38 -2.72 -18.01
CA GLU A 633 -22.42 -3.34 -18.93
C GLU A 633 -22.91 -4.71 -19.43
N MET A 634 -23.45 -5.55 -18.54
CA MET A 634 -24.04 -6.85 -18.88
C MET A 634 -25.27 -6.69 -19.78
N VAL A 635 -26.19 -5.77 -19.47
CA VAL A 635 -27.39 -5.52 -20.29
C VAL A 635 -26.99 -5.02 -21.68
N LYS A 636 -26.00 -4.12 -21.78
CA LYS A 636 -25.46 -3.66 -23.07
C LYS A 636 -24.85 -4.81 -23.88
N TYR A 637 -24.07 -5.68 -23.24
CA TYR A 637 -23.45 -6.84 -23.90
C TYR A 637 -24.49 -7.83 -24.44
N ILE A 638 -25.54 -8.11 -23.67
CA ILE A 638 -26.64 -8.97 -24.10
C ILE A 638 -27.38 -8.32 -25.28
N ASN A 639 -27.68 -7.02 -25.19
CA ASN A 639 -28.39 -6.29 -26.24
C ASN A 639 -27.58 -6.14 -27.54
N SER A 640 -26.25 -6.14 -27.48
CA SER A 640 -25.39 -6.03 -28.68
C SER A 640 -25.40 -7.30 -29.54
N GLY A 641 -26.04 -8.38 -29.07
CA GLY A 641 -26.05 -9.68 -29.75
C GLY A 641 -24.68 -10.35 -29.78
N GLN A 642 -23.69 -9.81 -29.06
CA GLN A 642 -22.37 -10.45 -28.91
C GLN A 642 -22.46 -11.71 -28.04
N GLY A 643 -23.39 -11.76 -27.07
CA GLY A 643 -23.63 -12.94 -26.23
C GLY A 643 -24.15 -14.20 -26.96
N ASP A 644 -24.74 -14.04 -28.15
CA ASP A 644 -25.22 -15.17 -28.97
C ASP A 644 -24.24 -15.59 -30.07
N LYS A 645 -23.13 -14.86 -30.25
CA LYS A 645 -22.05 -15.21 -31.18
C LYS A 645 -21.01 -16.11 -30.50
N THR A 646 -21.44 -17.23 -29.92
CA THR A 646 -20.48 -18.30 -29.61
C THR A 646 -20.00 -18.92 -30.92
N HIS A 647 -18.68 -18.83 -31.15
CA HIS A 647 -17.94 -19.62 -32.13
C HIS A 647 -18.38 -21.09 -32.05
N TYR A 648 -19.07 -21.55 -33.09
CA TYR A 648 -19.12 -22.97 -33.46
C TYR A 648 -17.82 -23.38 -34.14
#